data_AF-A0A812LKT1-F1
#
_entry.id   AF-A0A812LKT1-F1
#
_cell.length_a   1.000
_cell.length_b   1.000
_cell.length_c   1.000
_cell.angle_alpha   90.00
_cell.angle_beta   90.00
_cell.angle_gamma   90.00
#
_symmetry.space_group_name_H-M   'P 1'
#
loop_
_entity.id
_entity.type
_entity.pdbx_description
1 polymer ?
#
loop_
_entity_poly.entity_id
_entity_poly.type
_entity_poly.pdbx_seq_one_letter_code
_entity_poly.pdbx_strand_id
1 'polypeptide(L)'
;MCPGVGDEHKHACCQEISFTPPPALARPGDEVSDKIPIGIYATPEEFVQRARALQHPMAGPSVVTDSFKRALFANLTKTPAEVASLRASFLEHVTHLTEKLRPDEEALHRSFSPELQKVLKGKRLLLFKTLLEEYRYDDVGVWEMLRDGPSLTGTQDHPPYADRSFRPATVSTEQLERESSWRRKFVTSKTSSPQDAATLTSLGEGEVSAGFISGPYRTAAEVTEALGRPDWIATPRFVLLQGSKAKPRVIDDCKSSGLNSSFSSTERLRLQDLDYVVAMIKLAGKMSGRHKVRMDLSTGDVLCGDRVLPSGSEWLGRCVDLAKAYKQMAVPRSQRHLVVLCHHDEQGLPLYYISESLPFGAEGSVYGFVRMSRALSFLMNEAILVPSSVYFDDFPAISPKASSASATAAIKFLLSALGWRFSTDPDKARDFDSTFDVLGCTLDLSGLAGPFGFLEVRNKPRRIEHITELLDELGSGRGDFRLVPVVQGQLNFASNFVLGRAVAPLSRALSSSSSGEIKSLCERIRDLLRGARPRRVSWHSPDAPILIFTDAAFEKGLATVGAVVIDTMGGPASIYDGVLPSSLVSSWQRYDDEQIICQAELAAAVCIRHRERYRLTGRKCIYFIDNESARFALIRAVSGVPSMQSLASSFHTWDLDHPHYPWIERVPSTSNPADLPSRGRINDCIRLLDGRHAGSLCMPPELENFDPMGDFKPLRDDGPTSILAIAAAKD
;
A
#
# COMPACT_ATOMS: atom_id res chain seq x y z
N MET A 1 19.65 47.31 20.77
CA MET A 1 20.25 46.99 22.09
C MET A 1 20.11 45.49 22.29
N CYS A 2 21.24 44.80 22.48
CA CYS A 2 21.47 43.34 22.57
C CYS A 2 20.72 42.61 23.72
N PRO A 3 20.80 41.26 23.87
CA PRO A 3 20.84 40.14 22.90
C PRO A 3 20.09 38.84 23.35
N GLY A 4 19.90 37.91 22.39
CA GLY A 4 20.18 36.45 22.50
C GLY A 4 19.26 35.51 23.30
N VAL A 5 18.52 34.62 22.60
CA VAL A 5 18.17 33.26 23.07
C VAL A 5 18.14 32.32 21.87
N GLY A 6 18.85 31.19 21.98
CA GLY A 6 19.06 30.20 20.93
C GLY A 6 17.92 29.18 20.78
N ASP A 7 17.90 28.56 19.60
CA ASP A 7 17.05 27.45 19.19
C ASP A 7 17.38 26.15 19.95
N GLU A 8 16.38 25.57 20.62
CA GLU A 8 16.31 24.13 20.89
C GLU A 8 14.94 23.60 20.41
N HIS A 9 14.94 22.95 19.25
CA HIS A 9 13.84 22.08 18.82
C HIS A 9 13.89 20.76 19.61
N LYS A 10 12.96 20.58 20.56
CA LYS A 10 12.65 19.27 21.14
C LYS A 10 11.34 18.72 20.58
N HIS A 11 11.46 17.51 20.03
CA HIS A 11 10.39 16.66 19.55
C HIS A 11 9.33 16.40 20.61
N ALA A 12 8.09 16.81 20.34
CA ALA A 12 6.92 16.42 21.12
C ALA A 12 6.55 14.97 20.75
N CYS A 13 6.86 14.03 21.65
CA CYS A 13 6.33 12.67 21.63
C CYS A 13 5.00 12.67 22.41
N CYS A 14 3.98 12.01 21.84
CA CYS A 14 2.64 11.88 22.41
C CYS A 14 2.69 11.20 23.79
N GLN A 15 2.17 11.88 24.81
CA GLN A 15 1.91 11.29 26.13
C GLN A 15 0.54 10.60 26.13
N GLU A 16 0.53 9.34 26.54
CA GLU A 16 -0.69 8.59 26.88
C GLU A 16 -1.27 9.14 28.19
N ILE A 17 -2.55 9.52 28.16
CA ILE A 17 -3.32 9.89 29.35
C ILE A 17 -3.97 8.62 29.89
N SER A 18 -3.54 8.17 31.07
CA SER A 18 -4.28 7.18 31.88
C SER A 18 -5.01 7.91 33.01
N PHE A 19 -6.30 7.60 33.17
CA PHE A 19 -7.11 8.09 34.28
C PHE A 19 -7.01 7.11 35.46
N THR A 20 -6.38 7.55 36.55
CA THR A 20 -6.53 6.95 37.88
C THR A 20 -7.32 7.91 38.80
N PRO A 21 -8.19 7.40 39.69
CA PRO A 21 -8.93 8.25 40.62
C PRO A 21 -7.97 8.87 41.65
N PRO A 22 -8.24 10.09 42.15
CA PRO A 22 -7.32 10.80 43.03
C PRO A 22 -7.24 10.13 44.42
N PRO A 23 -6.04 9.94 45.00
CA PRO A 23 -5.91 9.50 46.38
C PRO A 23 -6.29 10.63 47.35
N ALA A 24 -6.80 10.25 48.52
CA ALA A 24 -7.24 11.16 49.57
C ALA A 24 -6.08 12.03 50.10
N LEU A 25 -6.38 13.30 50.37
CA LEU A 25 -5.46 14.35 50.84
C LEU A 25 -4.66 13.91 52.08
N ALA A 26 -3.34 13.77 51.93
CA ALA A 26 -2.39 13.63 53.03
C ALA A 26 -2.01 15.03 53.60
N ARG A 27 -1.73 15.09 54.92
CA ARG A 27 -1.37 16.32 55.66
C ARG A 27 0.10 16.69 55.45
N PRO A 28 0.50 17.98 55.60
CA PRO A 28 1.87 18.41 55.37
C PRO A 28 2.78 17.94 56.53
N GLY A 29 3.74 17.05 56.24
CA GLY A 29 4.74 16.62 57.21
C GLY A 29 5.44 15.28 56.95
N ASP A 30 4.92 14.44 56.05
CA ASP A 30 5.55 13.16 55.72
C ASP A 30 6.53 13.32 54.54
N GLU A 31 7.81 12.97 54.75
CA GLU A 31 8.74 12.67 53.66
C GLU A 31 8.24 11.41 52.93
N VAL A 32 7.38 11.61 51.94
CA VAL A 32 6.99 10.54 51.02
C VAL A 32 8.17 10.35 50.06
N SER A 33 8.91 9.26 50.21
CA SER A 33 9.71 8.76 49.10
C SER A 33 8.72 8.43 47.98
N ASP A 34 8.65 9.25 46.94
CA ASP A 34 7.80 9.01 45.76
C ASP A 34 8.33 7.79 44.99
N LYS A 35 8.11 6.60 45.53
CA LYS A 35 8.17 5.35 44.78
C LYS A 35 6.88 5.28 43.99
N ILE A 36 6.90 5.82 42.78
CA ILE A 36 5.83 5.60 41.81
C ILE A 36 5.79 4.08 41.52
N PRO A 37 4.72 3.36 41.86
CA PRO A 37 4.59 1.97 41.47
C PRO A 37 4.37 1.92 39.95
N ILE A 38 5.43 1.68 39.20
CA ILE A 38 5.31 1.30 37.80
C ILE A 38 4.78 -0.13 37.79
N GLY A 39 3.50 -0.30 37.50
CA GLY A 39 2.89 -1.62 37.41
C GLY A 39 3.56 -2.47 36.33
N ILE A 40 3.88 -3.72 36.66
CA ILE A 40 4.21 -4.73 35.64
C ILE A 40 2.93 -4.98 34.85
N TYR A 41 2.93 -4.67 33.55
CA TYR A 41 1.75 -4.81 32.67
C TYR A 41 1.20 -6.24 32.64
N ALA A 42 2.09 -7.23 32.64
CA ALA A 42 1.80 -8.66 32.71
C ALA A 42 3.07 -9.42 33.12
N THR A 43 2.94 -10.53 33.84
CA THR A 43 4.02 -11.52 33.95
C THR A 43 4.36 -12.14 32.59
N PRO A 44 5.55 -12.73 32.39
CA PRO A 44 5.88 -13.39 31.13
C PRO A 44 4.85 -14.47 30.72
N GLU A 45 4.33 -15.23 31.66
CA GLU A 45 3.31 -16.25 31.42
C GLU A 45 1.98 -15.63 30.98
N GLU A 46 1.51 -14.59 31.66
CA GLU A 46 0.30 -13.86 31.27
C GLU A 46 0.44 -13.24 29.88
N PHE A 47 1.61 -12.66 29.57
CA PHE A 47 1.87 -12.09 28.26
C PHE A 47 1.87 -13.16 27.17
N VAL A 48 2.55 -14.28 27.39
CA VAL A 48 2.55 -15.42 26.45
C VAL A 48 1.14 -15.98 26.26
N GLN A 49 0.34 -16.11 27.33
CA GLN A 49 -1.04 -16.56 27.23
C GLN A 49 -1.89 -15.61 26.37
N ARG A 50 -1.77 -14.29 26.57
CA ARG A 50 -2.43 -13.29 25.71
C ARG A 50 -1.93 -13.39 24.27
N ALA A 51 -0.63 -13.54 24.07
CA ALA A 51 -0.03 -13.63 22.74
C ALA A 51 -0.51 -14.88 21.96
N ARG A 52 -0.76 -16.01 22.64
CA ARG A 52 -1.34 -17.22 22.03
C ARG A 52 -2.74 -17.02 21.46
N ALA A 53 -3.51 -16.05 21.96
CA ALA A 53 -4.83 -15.72 21.46
C ALA A 53 -4.81 -14.76 20.25
N LEU A 54 -3.64 -14.21 19.89
CA LEU A 54 -3.53 -13.28 18.79
C LEU A 54 -3.66 -13.97 17.43
N GLN A 55 -4.30 -13.27 16.50
CA GLN A 55 -4.24 -13.59 15.08
C GLN A 55 -3.18 -12.72 14.42
N HIS A 56 -2.42 -13.30 13.49
CA HIS A 56 -1.53 -12.50 12.67
C HIS A 56 -2.35 -11.47 11.86
N PRO A 57 -1.92 -10.22 11.69
CA PRO A 57 -2.72 -9.22 10.96
C PRO A 57 -3.02 -9.60 9.49
N MET A 58 -2.15 -10.39 8.87
CA MET A 58 -2.38 -10.98 7.54
C MET A 58 -3.17 -12.30 7.55
N ALA A 59 -3.65 -12.76 8.72
CA ALA A 59 -4.53 -13.91 8.87
C ALA A 59 -5.98 -13.44 9.01
N GLY A 60 -6.86 -13.96 8.15
CA GLY A 60 -8.30 -13.79 8.29
C GLY A 60 -9.03 -13.36 7.01
N PRO A 61 -10.32 -13.74 6.86
CA PRO A 61 -11.20 -13.25 5.79
C PRO A 61 -11.72 -11.82 6.04
N SER A 62 -11.39 -11.21 7.18
CA SER A 62 -11.85 -9.89 7.61
C SER A 62 -11.36 -8.73 6.73
N VAL A 63 -10.30 -8.95 5.96
CA VAL A 63 -9.73 -7.92 5.09
C VAL A 63 -10.61 -7.66 3.85
N VAL A 64 -11.38 -8.65 3.41
CA VAL A 64 -12.14 -8.59 2.14
C VAL A 64 -13.58 -8.14 2.40
N THR A 65 -14.13 -7.27 1.55
CA THR A 65 -15.49 -6.73 1.70
C THR A 65 -16.55 -7.81 1.59
N ASP A 66 -17.67 -7.57 2.28
CA ASP A 66 -18.81 -8.50 2.24
C ASP A 66 -19.43 -8.59 0.84
N SER A 67 -19.40 -7.51 0.06
CA SER A 67 -19.88 -7.54 -1.33
C SER A 67 -19.09 -8.51 -2.19
N PHE A 68 -17.76 -8.48 -2.07
CA PHE A 68 -16.92 -9.48 -2.71
C PHE A 68 -17.23 -10.90 -2.22
N LYS A 69 -17.40 -11.10 -0.91
CA LYS A 69 -17.72 -12.43 -0.35
C LYS A 69 -19.05 -12.96 -0.90
N ARG A 70 -20.07 -12.12 -1.07
CA ARG A 70 -21.36 -12.50 -1.67
C ARG A 70 -21.22 -12.89 -3.14
N ALA A 71 -20.47 -12.09 -3.91
CA ALA A 71 -20.18 -12.40 -5.32
C ALA A 71 -19.41 -13.73 -5.44
N LEU A 72 -18.37 -13.93 -4.63
CA LEU A 72 -17.57 -15.16 -4.60
C LEU A 72 -18.42 -16.36 -4.18
N PHE A 73 -19.24 -16.21 -3.14
CA PHE A 73 -20.17 -17.25 -2.69
C PHE A 73 -21.08 -17.67 -3.83
N ALA A 74 -21.72 -16.73 -4.54
CA ALA A 74 -22.58 -17.03 -5.67
C ALA A 74 -21.85 -17.78 -6.80
N ASN A 75 -20.61 -17.42 -7.12
CA ASN A 75 -19.81 -18.11 -8.16
C ASN A 75 -19.35 -19.51 -7.73
N LEU A 76 -19.36 -19.82 -6.43
CA LEU A 76 -19.00 -21.14 -5.91
C LEU A 76 -20.21 -22.06 -5.72
N THR A 77 -21.37 -21.50 -5.35
CA THR A 77 -22.58 -22.25 -4.94
C THR A 77 -23.68 -22.28 -6.00
N LYS A 78 -23.52 -21.55 -7.11
CA LYS A 78 -24.40 -21.64 -8.28
C LYS A 78 -23.64 -22.19 -9.48
N THR A 79 -24.35 -22.84 -10.39
CA THR A 79 -23.79 -23.27 -11.67
C THR A 79 -23.41 -22.06 -12.53
N PRO A 80 -22.43 -22.20 -13.46
CA PRO A 80 -22.11 -21.15 -14.42
C PRO A 80 -23.33 -20.66 -15.23
N ALA A 81 -24.26 -21.57 -15.55
CA ALA A 81 -25.50 -21.23 -16.26
C ALA A 81 -26.44 -20.36 -15.42
N GLU A 82 -26.63 -20.67 -14.14
CA GLU A 82 -27.43 -19.84 -13.23
C GLU A 82 -26.81 -18.45 -13.03
N VAL A 83 -25.49 -18.36 -12.87
CA VAL A 83 -24.79 -17.07 -12.77
C VAL A 83 -24.96 -16.26 -14.07
N ALA A 84 -24.83 -16.89 -15.23
CA ALA A 84 -25.07 -16.24 -16.52
C ALA A 84 -26.53 -15.78 -16.67
N SER A 85 -27.50 -16.59 -16.23
CA SER A 85 -28.93 -16.23 -16.24
C SER A 85 -29.21 -15.02 -15.36
N LEU A 86 -28.65 -14.97 -14.15
CA LEU A 86 -28.81 -13.82 -13.24
C LEU A 86 -28.22 -12.54 -13.84
N ARG A 87 -27.06 -12.63 -14.49
CA ARG A 87 -26.47 -11.52 -15.24
C ARG A 87 -27.36 -11.07 -16.39
N ALA A 88 -27.94 -12.01 -17.15
CA ALA A 88 -28.85 -11.69 -18.25
C ALA A 88 -30.13 -11.00 -17.76
N SER A 89 -30.73 -11.47 -16.66
CA SER A 89 -31.89 -10.82 -16.03
C SER A 89 -31.56 -9.40 -15.54
N PHE A 90 -30.37 -9.19 -14.98
CA PHE A 90 -29.92 -7.85 -14.61
C PHE A 90 -29.79 -6.93 -15.84
N LEU A 91 -29.22 -7.42 -16.94
CA LEU A 91 -29.11 -6.68 -18.21
C LEU A 91 -30.49 -6.24 -18.75
N GLU A 92 -31.47 -7.15 -18.72
CA GLU A 92 -32.85 -6.87 -19.14
C GLU A 92 -33.49 -5.82 -18.23
N HIS A 93 -33.36 -5.98 -16.91
CA HIS A 93 -33.86 -5.03 -15.92
C HIS A 93 -33.29 -3.62 -16.10
N VAL A 94 -31.96 -3.50 -16.25
CA VAL A 94 -31.31 -2.22 -16.51
C VAL A 94 -31.74 -1.60 -17.83
N THR A 95 -31.97 -2.42 -18.86
CA THR A 95 -32.50 -1.93 -20.14
C THR A 95 -33.90 -1.33 -19.95
N HIS A 96 -34.78 -2.04 -19.24
CA HIS A 96 -36.11 -1.53 -18.91
C HIS A 96 -36.07 -0.24 -18.07
N LEU A 97 -35.24 -0.20 -17.01
CA LEU A 97 -35.05 1.00 -16.19
C LEU A 97 -34.51 2.18 -17.01
N THR A 98 -33.59 1.92 -17.95
CA THR A 98 -33.05 2.96 -18.84
C THR A 98 -34.15 3.58 -19.70
N GLU A 99 -35.04 2.78 -20.27
CA GLU A 99 -36.19 3.28 -21.04
C GLU A 99 -37.15 4.06 -20.15
N LYS A 100 -37.48 3.50 -18.99
CA LYS A 100 -38.41 4.10 -18.02
C LYS A 100 -37.93 5.46 -17.52
N LEU A 101 -36.65 5.58 -17.22
CA LEU A 101 -36.05 6.80 -16.64
C LEU A 101 -35.61 7.82 -17.70
N ARG A 102 -35.63 7.47 -19.00
CA ARG A 102 -35.13 8.34 -20.07
C ARG A 102 -35.73 9.75 -20.05
N PRO A 103 -37.05 9.96 -19.92
CA PRO A 103 -37.62 11.31 -19.95
C PRO A 103 -37.10 12.19 -18.81
N ASP A 104 -36.98 11.61 -17.61
CA ASP A 104 -36.50 12.31 -16.41
C ASP A 104 -34.99 12.57 -16.49
N GLU A 105 -34.23 11.64 -17.05
CA GLU A 105 -32.79 11.80 -17.29
C GLU A 105 -32.55 12.93 -18.30
N GLU A 106 -33.28 12.97 -19.41
CA GLU A 106 -33.19 14.05 -20.40
C GLU A 106 -33.61 15.41 -19.83
N ALA A 107 -34.64 15.45 -18.98
CA ALA A 107 -35.03 16.66 -18.25
C ALA A 107 -33.92 17.13 -17.30
N LEU A 108 -33.32 16.21 -16.55
CA LEU A 108 -32.20 16.50 -15.65
C LEU A 108 -30.99 17.03 -16.43
N HIS A 109 -30.58 16.38 -17.52
CA HIS A 109 -29.45 16.84 -18.34
C HIS A 109 -29.71 18.20 -18.99
N ARG A 110 -30.94 18.50 -19.43
CA ARG A 110 -31.31 19.84 -19.94
C ARG A 110 -31.25 20.93 -18.88
N SER A 111 -31.43 20.59 -17.60
CA SER A 111 -31.25 21.55 -16.49
C SER A 111 -29.79 21.94 -16.26
N PHE A 112 -28.84 21.19 -16.85
CA PHE A 112 -27.43 21.46 -16.67
C PHE A 112 -26.92 22.64 -17.51
N SER A 113 -25.89 23.34 -17.04
CA SER A 113 -25.20 24.35 -17.85
C SER A 113 -24.52 23.69 -19.05
N PRO A 114 -24.25 24.43 -20.14
CA PRO A 114 -23.63 23.88 -21.33
C PRO A 114 -22.32 23.13 -21.06
N GLU A 115 -21.53 23.58 -20.09
CA GLU A 115 -20.25 22.96 -19.72
C GLU A 115 -20.47 21.64 -18.99
N LEU A 116 -21.40 21.60 -18.03
CA LEU A 116 -21.72 20.40 -17.28
C LEU A 116 -22.36 19.33 -18.20
N GLN A 117 -23.20 19.74 -19.15
CA GLN A 117 -23.75 18.84 -20.18
C GLN A 117 -22.66 18.16 -21.01
N LYS A 118 -21.55 18.84 -21.30
CA LYS A 118 -20.42 18.25 -22.04
C LYS A 118 -19.70 17.18 -21.22
N VAL A 119 -19.39 17.47 -19.96
CA VAL A 119 -18.66 16.54 -19.07
C VAL A 119 -19.49 15.31 -18.75
N LEU A 120 -20.77 15.52 -18.39
CA LEU A 120 -21.67 14.44 -18.00
C LEU A 120 -22.36 13.77 -19.21
N LYS A 121 -22.01 14.14 -20.44
CA LYS A 121 -22.61 13.57 -21.65
C LYS A 121 -22.56 12.03 -21.62
N GLY A 122 -23.75 11.43 -21.64
CA GLY A 122 -23.95 9.97 -21.65
C GLY A 122 -24.00 9.32 -20.27
N LYS A 123 -23.76 10.06 -19.17
CA LYS A 123 -23.95 9.57 -17.80
C LYS A 123 -25.44 9.40 -17.52
N ARG A 124 -25.84 8.27 -16.93
CA ARG A 124 -27.22 8.01 -16.52
C ARG A 124 -27.33 8.08 -14.99
N LEU A 125 -27.52 9.30 -14.48
CA LEU A 125 -27.46 9.63 -13.05
C LEU A 125 -28.63 9.03 -12.27
N LEU A 126 -29.85 9.06 -12.82
CA LEU A 126 -31.03 8.50 -12.17
C LEU A 126 -31.02 6.98 -12.19
N LEU A 127 -30.51 6.37 -13.27
CA LEU A 127 -30.25 4.93 -13.30
C LEU A 127 -29.24 4.54 -12.21
N PHE A 128 -28.14 5.29 -12.10
CA PHE A 128 -27.13 5.04 -11.07
C PHE A 128 -27.74 5.13 -9.66
N LYS A 129 -28.47 6.21 -9.36
CA LYS A 129 -29.21 6.36 -8.10
C LYS A 129 -30.13 5.16 -7.83
N THR A 130 -30.96 4.80 -8.80
CA THR A 130 -31.94 3.70 -8.67
C THR A 130 -31.26 2.38 -8.33
N LEU A 131 -30.15 2.06 -8.99
CA LEU A 131 -29.39 0.84 -8.71
C LEU A 131 -28.73 0.87 -7.34
N LEU A 132 -28.19 2.00 -6.90
CA LEU A 132 -27.62 2.10 -5.54
C LEU A 132 -28.68 1.90 -4.46
N GLU A 133 -29.88 2.44 -4.65
CA GLU A 133 -31.02 2.27 -3.74
C GLU A 133 -31.52 0.81 -3.74
N GLU A 134 -31.70 0.21 -4.92
CA GLU A 134 -32.18 -1.17 -5.08
C GLU A 134 -31.26 -2.20 -4.40
N TYR A 135 -29.95 -2.03 -4.57
CA TYR A 135 -28.93 -2.90 -3.97
C TYR A 135 -28.51 -2.47 -2.56
N ARG A 136 -29.17 -1.46 -1.98
CA ARG A 136 -28.93 -0.97 -0.60
C ARG A 136 -27.47 -0.61 -0.34
N TYR A 137 -26.88 0.13 -1.27
CA TYR A 137 -25.53 0.68 -1.08
C TYR A 137 -25.51 1.60 0.15
N ASP A 138 -24.43 1.55 0.92
CA ASP A 138 -24.30 2.28 2.18
C ASP A 138 -24.01 3.78 2.04
N ASP A 139 -23.59 4.23 0.85
CA ASP A 139 -23.35 5.64 0.51
C ASP A 139 -24.14 6.04 -0.74
N VAL A 140 -25.47 5.91 -0.68
CA VAL A 140 -26.36 6.27 -1.81
C VAL A 140 -26.11 7.70 -2.29
N GLY A 141 -25.86 8.65 -1.38
CA GLY A 141 -25.64 10.07 -1.69
C GLY A 141 -24.49 10.37 -2.66
N VAL A 142 -23.63 9.39 -2.95
CA VAL A 142 -22.57 9.53 -3.96
C VAL A 142 -23.10 9.85 -5.37
N TRP A 143 -24.37 9.52 -5.69
CA TRP A 143 -24.96 9.92 -6.98
C TRP A 143 -25.08 11.45 -7.12
N GLU A 144 -25.33 12.17 -6.02
CA GLU A 144 -25.40 13.65 -6.00
C GLU A 144 -24.02 14.25 -6.25
N MET A 145 -22.98 13.62 -5.71
CA MET A 145 -21.60 13.98 -6.01
C MET A 145 -21.25 13.79 -7.49
N LEU A 146 -21.77 12.75 -8.15
CA LEU A 146 -21.60 12.61 -9.60
C LEU A 146 -22.36 13.68 -10.40
N ARG A 147 -23.55 14.06 -9.92
CA ARG A 147 -24.41 15.10 -10.51
C ARG A 147 -23.76 16.49 -10.42
N ASP A 148 -23.28 16.85 -9.22
CA ASP A 148 -22.90 18.21 -8.89
C ASP A 148 -21.39 18.44 -8.89
N GLY A 149 -20.59 17.38 -8.78
CA GLY A 149 -19.14 17.41 -8.57
C GLY A 149 -18.76 17.38 -7.08
N PRO A 150 -17.68 16.69 -6.69
CA PRO A 150 -17.15 16.73 -5.32
C PRO A 150 -16.50 18.08 -5.02
N SER A 151 -16.67 18.56 -3.78
CA SER A 151 -16.02 19.78 -3.31
C SER A 151 -14.49 19.68 -3.42
N LEU A 152 -13.86 20.72 -3.97
CA LEU A 152 -12.41 20.86 -4.09
C LEU A 152 -11.79 21.66 -2.94
N THR A 153 -12.61 22.46 -2.25
CA THR A 153 -12.22 23.25 -1.07
C THR A 153 -13.23 23.08 0.06
N GLY A 154 -12.97 23.68 1.22
CA GLY A 154 -13.83 23.56 2.39
C GLY A 154 -13.73 22.18 3.04
N THR A 155 -14.75 21.79 3.80
CA THR A 155 -14.79 20.48 4.46
C THR A 155 -15.63 19.52 3.67
N GLN A 156 -15.06 18.36 3.31
CA GLN A 156 -15.82 17.31 2.64
C GLN A 156 -16.90 16.70 3.56
N ASP A 157 -17.96 16.19 2.97
CA ASP A 157 -18.91 15.34 3.69
C ASP A 157 -18.26 14.04 4.14
N HIS A 158 -18.63 13.57 5.33
CA HIS A 158 -18.10 12.32 5.89
C HIS A 158 -18.91 11.12 5.38
N PRO A 159 -18.29 10.17 4.63
CA PRO A 159 -19.02 9.00 4.13
C PRO A 159 -19.45 8.06 5.25
N PRO A 160 -20.63 7.43 5.18
CA PRO A 160 -21.16 6.58 6.26
C PRO A 160 -20.28 5.38 6.63
N TYR A 161 -19.51 4.86 5.67
CA TYR A 161 -18.69 3.67 5.84
C TYR A 161 -17.27 3.95 6.35
N ALA A 162 -16.85 5.21 6.41
CA ALA A 162 -15.44 5.56 6.54
C ALA A 162 -15.01 5.75 7.99
N ASP A 163 -13.75 5.43 8.29
CA ASP A 163 -13.19 5.79 9.59
C ASP A 163 -13.02 7.31 9.70
N ARG A 164 -13.38 7.85 10.86
CA ARG A 164 -13.12 9.25 11.17
C ARG A 164 -11.63 9.53 11.28
N SER A 165 -11.16 10.42 10.42
CA SER A 165 -9.80 10.97 10.47
C SER A 165 -9.85 12.37 9.88
N PHE A 166 -9.73 13.37 10.74
CA PHE A 166 -9.82 14.76 10.32
C PHE A 166 -8.44 15.32 9.98
N ARG A 167 -8.28 15.84 8.76
CA ARG A 167 -7.17 16.73 8.41
C ARG A 167 -7.74 18.10 8.04
N PRO A 168 -7.50 19.14 8.84
CA PRO A 168 -8.02 20.47 8.57
C PRO A 168 -7.30 21.13 7.39
N ALA A 169 -8.03 21.93 6.64
CA ALA A 169 -7.47 22.92 5.74
C ALA A 169 -6.60 23.92 6.53
N THR A 170 -5.53 24.38 5.91
CA THR A 170 -4.65 25.43 6.47
C THR A 170 -5.05 26.83 6.02
N VAL A 171 -5.90 26.94 4.98
CA VAL A 171 -6.39 28.19 4.40
C VAL A 171 -7.91 28.05 4.17
N SER A 172 -8.71 29.10 4.37
CA SER A 172 -10.14 29.05 4.04
C SER A 172 -10.37 29.30 2.54
N THR A 173 -11.55 28.90 2.02
CA THR A 173 -11.91 29.19 0.62
C THR A 173 -11.93 30.70 0.35
N GLU A 174 -12.47 31.48 1.28
CA GLU A 174 -12.58 32.94 1.17
C GLU A 174 -11.19 33.61 1.20
N GLN A 175 -10.26 33.07 2.00
CA GLN A 175 -8.88 33.54 1.99
C GLN A 175 -8.20 33.22 0.66
N LEU A 176 -8.42 32.01 0.12
CA LEU A 176 -7.89 31.63 -1.19
C LEU A 176 -8.39 32.61 -2.28
N GLU A 177 -9.69 32.91 -2.31
CA GLU A 177 -10.31 33.88 -3.23
C GLU A 177 -9.73 35.31 -3.06
N ARG A 178 -9.55 35.79 -1.82
CA ARG A 178 -8.93 37.10 -1.53
C ARG A 178 -7.50 37.21 -2.05
N GLU A 179 -6.73 36.13 -1.96
CA GLU A 179 -5.33 36.06 -2.39
C GLU A 179 -5.17 35.78 -3.89
N SER A 180 -6.27 35.52 -4.60
CA SER A 180 -6.28 35.11 -6.01
C SER A 180 -5.41 35.97 -6.91
N SER A 181 -5.55 37.29 -6.84
CA SER A 181 -4.80 38.23 -7.69
C SER A 181 -3.28 38.12 -7.54
N TRP A 182 -2.79 37.93 -6.31
CA TRP A 182 -1.36 37.75 -6.01
C TRP A 182 -0.87 36.38 -6.47
N ARG A 183 -1.65 35.32 -6.20
CA ARG A 183 -1.34 33.95 -6.63
C ARG A 183 -1.26 33.84 -8.14
N ARG A 184 -2.20 34.46 -8.86
CA ARG A 184 -2.18 34.54 -10.33
C ARG A 184 -0.88 35.14 -10.84
N LYS A 185 -0.47 36.31 -10.32
CA LYS A 185 0.78 36.97 -10.72
C LYS A 185 1.99 36.06 -10.52
N PHE A 186 2.05 35.34 -9.41
CA PHE A 186 3.13 34.39 -9.10
C PHE A 186 3.14 33.18 -10.03
N VAL A 187 1.99 32.64 -10.40
CA VAL A 187 1.90 31.50 -11.34
C VAL A 187 2.31 31.95 -12.74
N THR A 188 1.83 33.12 -13.19
CA THR A 188 2.09 33.63 -14.53
C THR A 188 3.53 34.09 -14.76
N SER A 189 4.30 34.34 -13.70
CA SER A 189 5.71 34.76 -13.83
C SER A 189 6.67 33.61 -14.11
N LYS A 190 6.23 32.35 -13.97
CA LYS A 190 7.05 31.15 -14.21
C LYS A 190 6.78 30.58 -15.58
N THR A 191 7.74 30.65 -16.50
CA THR A 191 7.60 30.10 -17.85
C THR A 191 7.99 28.63 -17.92
N SER A 192 7.32 27.88 -18.80
CA SER A 192 7.70 26.51 -19.16
C SER A 192 8.73 26.53 -20.30
N SER A 193 9.42 25.40 -20.54
CA SER A 193 10.25 25.26 -21.74
C SER A 193 9.37 25.31 -23.01
N PRO A 194 9.88 25.78 -24.16
CA PRO A 194 9.09 25.81 -25.40
C PRO A 194 8.54 24.42 -25.81
N GLN A 195 9.29 23.35 -25.51
CA GLN A 195 8.87 21.98 -25.81
C GLN A 195 7.70 21.53 -24.91
N ASP A 196 7.76 21.84 -23.60
CA ASP A 196 6.67 21.54 -22.68
C ASP A 196 5.43 22.37 -23.02
N ALA A 197 5.62 23.65 -23.36
CA ALA A 197 4.58 24.57 -23.80
C ALA A 197 3.81 24.05 -25.03
N ALA A 198 4.53 23.60 -26.06
CA ALA A 198 3.95 22.99 -27.25
C ALA A 198 3.13 21.74 -26.90
N THR A 199 3.70 20.87 -26.04
CA THR A 199 3.06 19.64 -25.58
C THR A 199 1.77 19.93 -24.79
N LEU A 200 1.82 20.87 -23.85
CA LEU A 200 0.67 21.30 -23.05
C LEU A 200 -0.45 21.88 -23.92
N THR A 201 -0.09 22.69 -24.92
CA THR A 201 -1.05 23.31 -25.84
C THR A 201 -1.75 22.25 -26.68
N SER A 202 -0.99 21.34 -27.31
CA SER A 202 -1.56 20.25 -28.11
C SER A 202 -2.46 19.31 -27.30
N LEU A 203 -2.04 18.92 -26.08
CA LEU A 203 -2.87 18.09 -25.21
C LEU A 203 -4.11 18.86 -24.70
N GLY A 204 -3.98 20.16 -24.45
CA GLY A 204 -5.06 21.06 -24.07
C GLY A 204 -6.15 21.15 -25.15
N GLU A 205 -5.80 21.24 -26.43
CA GLU A 205 -6.75 21.20 -27.54
C GLU A 205 -7.59 19.92 -27.56
N GLY A 206 -6.95 18.78 -27.25
CA GLY A 206 -7.63 17.50 -27.09
C GLY A 206 -8.59 17.47 -25.89
N GLU A 207 -8.25 18.14 -24.79
CA GLU A 207 -9.12 18.28 -23.62
C GLU A 207 -10.30 19.23 -23.88
N VAL A 208 -10.09 20.33 -24.60
CA VAL A 208 -11.15 21.24 -25.06
C VAL A 208 -12.14 20.50 -25.95
N SER A 209 -11.62 19.76 -26.94
CA SER A 209 -12.45 18.96 -27.87
C SER A 209 -13.27 17.89 -27.14
N ALA A 210 -12.71 17.32 -26.05
CA ALA A 210 -13.41 16.37 -25.20
C ALA A 210 -14.40 17.00 -24.22
N GLY A 211 -14.41 18.34 -24.10
CA GLY A 211 -15.27 19.09 -23.19
C GLY A 211 -14.80 19.08 -21.73
N PHE A 212 -13.55 18.71 -21.46
CA PHE A 212 -13.00 18.63 -20.10
C PHE A 212 -12.56 19.97 -19.54
N ILE A 213 -12.22 20.91 -20.43
CA ILE A 213 -11.79 22.27 -20.13
C ILE A 213 -12.39 23.24 -21.16
N SER A 214 -12.53 24.51 -20.80
CA SER A 214 -13.00 25.60 -21.67
C SER A 214 -11.89 26.61 -21.92
N GLY A 215 -11.79 27.13 -23.15
CA GLY A 215 -10.73 28.04 -23.59
C GLY A 215 -10.22 27.66 -24.98
N PRO A 216 -9.00 28.07 -25.36
CA PRO A 216 -8.08 28.87 -24.56
C PRO A 216 -8.54 30.33 -24.38
N TYR A 217 -8.18 30.94 -23.26
CA TYR A 217 -8.22 32.38 -23.05
C TYR A 217 -6.79 32.92 -23.02
N ARG A 218 -6.57 34.09 -23.64
CA ARG A 218 -5.25 34.71 -23.80
C ARG A 218 -4.98 35.76 -22.72
N THR A 219 -6.02 36.29 -22.10
CA THR A 219 -5.90 37.34 -21.09
C THR A 219 -6.64 37.00 -19.81
N ALA A 220 -6.16 37.54 -18.69
CA ALA A 220 -6.85 37.44 -17.40
C ALA A 220 -8.24 38.12 -17.42
N ALA A 221 -8.43 39.11 -18.30
CA ALA A 221 -9.70 39.80 -18.49
C ALA A 221 -10.73 38.87 -19.14
N GLU A 222 -10.36 38.14 -20.20
CA GLU A 222 -11.23 37.15 -20.84
C GLU A 222 -11.70 36.06 -19.87
N VAL A 223 -10.80 35.56 -19.00
CA VAL A 223 -11.17 34.58 -17.96
C VAL A 223 -12.16 35.19 -16.96
N THR A 224 -11.93 36.44 -16.56
CA THR A 224 -12.80 37.16 -15.63
C THR A 224 -14.20 37.37 -16.22
N GLU A 225 -14.27 37.72 -17.50
CA GLU A 225 -15.52 37.85 -18.25
C GLU A 225 -16.25 36.50 -18.36
N ALA A 226 -15.53 35.44 -18.74
CA ALA A 226 -16.09 34.10 -18.89
C ALA A 226 -16.63 33.51 -17.58
N LEU A 227 -15.99 33.81 -16.45
CA LEU A 227 -16.45 33.38 -15.11
C LEU A 227 -17.45 34.36 -14.47
N GLY A 228 -17.57 35.58 -14.99
CA GLY A 228 -18.37 36.65 -14.39
C GLY A 228 -17.85 37.15 -13.04
N ARG A 229 -16.60 36.82 -12.66
CA ARG A 229 -16.00 37.20 -11.36
C ARG A 229 -14.47 37.30 -11.44
N PRO A 230 -13.83 38.22 -10.69
CA PRO A 230 -12.38 38.51 -10.80
C PRO A 230 -11.50 37.73 -9.82
N ASP A 231 -12.07 36.97 -8.90
CA ASP A 231 -11.44 36.29 -7.77
C ASP A 231 -11.14 34.80 -8.04
N TRP A 232 -10.73 34.50 -9.27
CA TRP A 232 -10.41 33.14 -9.73
C TRP A 232 -8.94 32.75 -9.50
N ILE A 233 -8.64 31.48 -9.33
CA ILE A 233 -7.30 30.97 -8.99
C ILE A 233 -6.62 30.36 -10.22
N ALA A 234 -5.42 30.85 -10.55
CA ALA A 234 -4.56 30.20 -11.52
C ALA A 234 -3.88 28.97 -10.91
N THR A 235 -3.97 27.85 -11.61
CA THR A 235 -3.33 26.57 -11.27
C THR A 235 -2.33 26.24 -12.37
N PRO A 236 -1.02 26.22 -12.08
CA PRO A 236 -0.01 25.93 -13.08
C PRO A 236 -0.16 24.51 -13.60
N ARG A 237 0.01 24.33 -14.92
CA ARG A 237 0.20 23.02 -15.53
C ARG A 237 1.65 22.77 -15.88
N PHE A 238 2.07 21.52 -15.73
CA PHE A 238 3.35 21.05 -16.21
C PHE A 238 3.24 19.64 -16.80
N VAL A 239 4.22 19.25 -17.61
CA VAL A 239 4.29 17.91 -18.22
C VAL A 239 5.32 17.07 -17.50
N LEU A 240 4.96 15.82 -17.23
CA LEU A 240 5.88 14.77 -16.86
C LEU A 240 5.94 13.73 -17.98
N LEU A 241 7.14 13.42 -18.45
CA LEU A 241 7.36 12.33 -19.40
C LEU A 241 7.52 11.02 -18.61
N GLN A 242 6.60 10.08 -18.78
CA GLN A 242 6.55 8.87 -17.97
C GLN A 242 6.76 7.59 -18.80
N GLY A 243 7.61 6.70 -18.28
CA GLY A 243 7.90 5.37 -18.84
C GLY A 243 8.86 5.39 -20.03
N SER A 244 9.22 4.21 -20.53
CA SER A 244 10.20 4.05 -21.62
C SER A 244 9.81 4.71 -22.95
N LYS A 245 8.51 4.97 -23.16
CA LYS A 245 8.00 5.70 -24.32
C LYS A 245 7.90 7.22 -24.12
N ALA A 246 8.42 7.75 -23.00
CA ALA A 246 8.34 9.16 -22.63
C ALA A 246 6.93 9.74 -22.80
N LYS A 247 5.90 9.00 -22.38
CA LYS A 247 4.51 9.41 -22.61
C LYS A 247 4.21 10.67 -21.79
N PRO A 248 3.75 11.77 -22.41
CA PRO A 248 3.46 13.00 -21.67
C PRO A 248 2.23 12.84 -20.78
N ARG A 249 2.36 13.27 -19.52
CA ARG A 249 1.30 13.36 -18.53
C ARG A 249 1.19 14.80 -18.07
N VAL A 250 0.04 15.40 -18.29
CA VAL A 250 -0.27 16.76 -17.83
C VAL A 250 -0.67 16.69 -16.36
N ILE A 251 0.00 17.48 -15.53
CA ILE A 251 -0.31 17.60 -14.10
C ILE A 251 -0.81 19.02 -13.81
N ASP A 252 -1.93 19.10 -13.09
CA ASP A 252 -2.52 20.35 -12.59
C ASP A 252 -1.99 20.60 -11.16
N ASP A 253 -1.07 21.54 -10.95
CA ASP A 253 -0.39 21.75 -9.66
C ASP A 253 -1.28 22.51 -8.64
N CYS A 254 -2.25 21.79 -8.10
CA CYS A 254 -3.19 22.30 -7.10
C CYS A 254 -2.55 22.56 -5.73
N LYS A 255 -1.29 22.15 -5.52
CA LYS A 255 -0.49 22.50 -4.35
C LYS A 255 0.07 23.90 -4.51
N SER A 256 0.71 24.20 -5.64
CA SER A 256 1.24 25.54 -5.93
C SER A 256 0.16 26.61 -6.01
N SER A 257 -1.04 26.27 -6.48
CA SER A 257 -2.17 27.21 -6.49
C SER A 257 -2.72 27.50 -5.08
N GLY A 258 -2.49 26.59 -4.13
CA GLY A 258 -3.04 26.63 -2.77
C GLY A 258 -4.42 25.99 -2.64
N LEU A 259 -4.98 25.42 -3.71
CA LEU A 259 -6.27 24.73 -3.69
C LEU A 259 -6.28 23.60 -2.65
N ASN A 260 -5.25 22.73 -2.64
CA ASN A 260 -5.16 21.62 -1.68
C ASN A 260 -5.07 22.08 -0.23
N SER A 261 -4.40 23.22 0.02
CA SER A 261 -4.32 23.81 1.36
C SER A 261 -5.68 24.28 1.89
N SER A 262 -6.67 24.45 1.01
CA SER A 262 -8.04 24.85 1.37
C SER A 262 -9.04 23.71 1.50
N PHE A 263 -8.58 22.47 1.39
CA PHE A 263 -9.42 21.28 1.51
C PHE A 263 -9.24 20.61 2.88
N SER A 264 -10.35 20.29 3.54
CA SER A 264 -10.36 19.49 4.77
C SER A 264 -10.94 18.12 4.50
N SER A 265 -10.17 17.08 4.82
CA SER A 265 -10.65 15.69 4.75
C SER A 265 -11.19 15.24 6.10
N THR A 266 -12.30 14.50 6.10
CA THR A 266 -12.94 13.97 7.31
C THR A 266 -12.76 12.47 7.48
N GLU A 267 -12.14 11.81 6.51
CA GLU A 267 -11.93 10.37 6.50
C GLU A 267 -10.49 9.98 6.18
N ARG A 268 -10.13 8.77 6.63
CA ARG A 268 -8.92 8.09 6.16
C ARG A 268 -9.29 7.26 4.94
N LEU A 269 -8.68 7.56 3.79
CA LEU A 269 -8.87 6.75 2.58
C LEU A 269 -8.38 5.32 2.82
N ARG A 270 -9.31 4.36 2.75
CA ARG A 270 -9.01 2.93 2.71
C ARG A 270 -9.10 2.46 1.26
N LEU A 271 -7.94 2.23 0.65
CA LEU A 271 -7.83 1.72 -0.72
C LEU A 271 -7.71 0.19 -0.70
N GLN A 272 -8.24 -0.49 -1.71
CA GLN A 272 -8.07 -1.93 -1.88
C GLN A 272 -6.80 -2.20 -2.71
N ASP A 273 -5.65 -2.05 -2.07
CA ASP A 273 -4.33 -2.21 -2.67
C ASP A 273 -4.01 -3.67 -3.08
N LEU A 274 -2.75 -3.93 -3.45
CA LEU A 274 -2.35 -5.26 -3.92
C LEU A 274 -2.54 -6.33 -2.83
N ASP A 275 -2.36 -6.00 -1.55
CA ASP A 275 -2.54 -6.95 -0.47
C ASP A 275 -4.02 -7.34 -0.34
N TYR A 276 -4.94 -6.39 -0.56
CA TYR A 276 -6.37 -6.71 -0.69
C TYR A 276 -6.64 -7.65 -1.88
N VAL A 277 -6.05 -7.36 -3.07
CA VAL A 277 -6.20 -8.20 -4.27
C VAL A 277 -5.68 -9.63 -4.04
N VAL A 278 -4.53 -9.74 -3.38
CA VAL A 278 -3.96 -11.04 -2.98
C VAL A 278 -4.87 -11.76 -1.99
N ALA A 279 -5.44 -11.05 -1.01
CA ALA A 279 -6.36 -11.62 -0.03
C ALA A 279 -7.66 -12.14 -0.66
N MET A 280 -8.26 -11.40 -1.61
CA MET A 280 -9.47 -11.82 -2.32
C MET A 280 -9.23 -13.09 -3.16
N ILE A 281 -8.08 -13.17 -3.85
CA ILE A 281 -7.71 -14.34 -4.65
C ILE A 281 -7.41 -15.54 -3.75
N LYS A 282 -6.66 -15.33 -2.66
CA LYS A 282 -6.40 -16.35 -1.65
C LYS A 282 -7.69 -16.92 -1.08
N LEU A 283 -8.70 -16.07 -0.81
CA LEU A 283 -10.01 -16.50 -0.32
C LEU A 283 -10.74 -17.35 -1.38
N ALA A 284 -10.73 -16.93 -2.64
CA ALA A 284 -11.33 -17.68 -3.75
C ALA A 284 -10.68 -19.07 -3.91
N GLY A 285 -9.34 -19.15 -3.90
CA GLY A 285 -8.61 -20.42 -3.93
C GLY A 285 -8.94 -21.33 -2.74
N LYS A 286 -8.89 -20.79 -1.52
CA LYS A 286 -9.21 -21.52 -0.28
C LYS A 286 -10.62 -22.11 -0.29
N MET A 287 -11.61 -21.34 -0.73
CA MET A 287 -13.02 -21.78 -0.73
C MET A 287 -13.35 -22.70 -1.91
N SER A 288 -12.63 -22.57 -3.03
CA SER A 288 -12.75 -23.50 -4.16
C SER A 288 -12.34 -24.93 -3.81
N GLY A 289 -11.45 -25.11 -2.82
CA GLY A 289 -11.04 -26.42 -2.32
C GLY A 289 -12.00 -27.07 -1.32
N ARG A 290 -13.06 -26.37 -0.87
CA ARG A 290 -14.00 -26.86 0.15
C ARG A 290 -15.30 -27.34 -0.48
N HIS A 291 -15.84 -28.47 0.02
CA HIS A 291 -17.18 -28.93 -0.37
C HIS A 291 -18.27 -28.00 0.17
N LYS A 292 -18.21 -27.66 1.47
CA LYS A 292 -19.11 -26.69 2.08
C LYS A 292 -18.47 -25.32 2.09
N VAL A 293 -19.11 -24.36 1.43
CA VAL A 293 -18.68 -22.97 1.42
C VAL A 293 -19.35 -22.26 2.58
N ARG A 294 -18.52 -21.66 3.44
CA ARG A 294 -18.96 -20.79 4.53
C ARG A 294 -18.26 -19.44 4.40
N MET A 295 -19.04 -18.36 4.37
CA MET A 295 -18.53 -16.98 4.39
C MET A 295 -19.16 -16.23 5.55
N ASP A 296 -18.31 -15.74 6.47
CA ASP A 296 -18.74 -14.88 7.57
C ASP A 296 -18.69 -13.41 7.11
N LEU A 297 -19.82 -12.70 7.26
CA LEU A 297 -19.98 -11.31 6.88
C LEU A 297 -19.74 -10.39 8.10
N SER A 298 -19.38 -9.13 7.85
CA SER A 298 -19.16 -8.14 8.90
C SER A 298 -20.42 -7.79 9.68
N THR A 299 -21.60 -8.04 9.10
CA THR A 299 -22.91 -7.88 9.76
C THR A 299 -23.19 -8.96 10.81
N GLY A 300 -22.37 -10.01 10.90
CA GLY A 300 -22.62 -11.20 11.70
C GLY A 300 -23.40 -12.29 10.96
N ASP A 301 -23.92 -11.98 9.77
CA ASP A 301 -24.56 -12.97 8.91
C ASP A 301 -23.55 -13.99 8.38
N VAL A 302 -24.03 -15.20 8.13
CA VAL A 302 -23.21 -16.30 7.60
C VAL A 302 -23.86 -16.86 6.35
N LEU A 303 -23.12 -16.84 5.24
CA LEU A 303 -23.54 -17.52 4.01
C LEU A 303 -23.04 -18.96 4.07
N CYS A 304 -23.94 -19.93 3.89
CA CYS A 304 -23.62 -21.34 3.83
C CYS A 304 -24.28 -21.97 2.60
N GLY A 305 -23.52 -22.80 1.89
CA GLY A 305 -24.01 -23.56 0.74
C GLY A 305 -23.02 -24.63 0.32
N ASP A 306 -23.51 -25.64 -0.38
CA ASP A 306 -22.64 -26.63 -1.01
C ASP A 306 -22.02 -26.03 -2.28
N ARG A 307 -20.76 -26.37 -2.51
CA ARG A 307 -20.05 -25.95 -3.69
C ARG A 307 -20.60 -26.71 -4.89
N VAL A 308 -21.08 -25.97 -5.88
CA VAL A 308 -21.55 -26.49 -7.16
C VAL A 308 -20.47 -26.38 -8.23
N LEU A 309 -19.57 -25.39 -8.11
CA LEU A 309 -18.42 -25.27 -9.01
C LEU A 309 -17.49 -26.49 -8.90
N PRO A 310 -17.20 -27.22 -10.01
CA PRO A 310 -16.40 -28.44 -9.97
C PRO A 310 -15.03 -28.26 -9.30
N SER A 311 -14.55 -29.32 -8.65
CA SER A 311 -13.20 -29.37 -8.08
C SER A 311 -12.14 -29.16 -9.14
N GLY A 312 -11.16 -28.31 -8.82
CA GLY A 312 -10.10 -27.97 -9.76
C GLY A 312 -10.52 -27.02 -10.88
N SER A 313 -11.70 -26.38 -10.80
CA SER A 313 -12.09 -25.36 -11.79
C SER A 313 -11.06 -24.23 -11.83
N GLU A 314 -10.58 -23.92 -13.04
CA GLU A 314 -9.66 -22.80 -13.27
C GLU A 314 -10.33 -21.47 -12.96
N TRP A 315 -9.59 -20.60 -12.27
CA TRP A 315 -9.95 -19.23 -12.01
C TRP A 315 -9.06 -18.32 -12.85
N LEU A 316 -9.69 -17.34 -13.49
CA LEU A 316 -9.03 -16.36 -14.32
C LEU A 316 -9.18 -14.98 -13.69
N GLY A 317 -8.25 -14.09 -14.00
CA GLY A 317 -8.26 -12.71 -13.54
C GLY A 317 -8.15 -11.71 -14.68
N ARG A 318 -8.59 -10.49 -14.43
CA ARG A 318 -8.43 -9.32 -15.30
C ARG A 318 -8.37 -8.05 -14.46
N CYS A 319 -7.90 -6.96 -15.05
CA CYS A 319 -8.05 -5.62 -14.49
C CYS A 319 -8.79 -4.73 -15.50
N VAL A 320 -9.80 -4.00 -15.04
CA VAL A 320 -10.55 -3.03 -15.86
C VAL A 320 -10.08 -1.63 -15.51
N ASP A 321 -9.68 -0.85 -16.51
CA ASP A 321 -9.11 0.51 -16.37
C ASP A 321 -10.15 1.54 -16.83
N LEU A 322 -10.55 2.49 -15.96
CA LEU A 322 -11.41 3.60 -16.40
C LEU A 322 -10.62 4.61 -17.23
N ALA A 323 -11.14 4.96 -18.41
CA ALA A 323 -10.46 5.89 -19.29
C ALA A 323 -10.60 7.33 -18.76
N LYS A 324 -9.47 8.00 -18.52
CA LYS A 324 -9.45 9.40 -18.04
C LYS A 324 -10.27 9.61 -16.75
N ALA A 325 -10.28 8.61 -15.85
CA ALA A 325 -10.84 8.59 -14.49
C ALA A 325 -11.55 9.88 -14.02
N TYR A 326 -10.82 10.78 -13.34
CA TYR A 326 -11.34 12.01 -12.74
C TYR A 326 -12.02 12.94 -13.75
N LYS A 327 -11.53 13.00 -14.99
CA LYS A 327 -12.08 13.86 -16.05
C LYS A 327 -13.50 13.46 -16.47
N GLN A 328 -13.99 12.30 -16.06
CA GLN A 328 -15.39 11.89 -16.26
C GLN A 328 -16.38 12.46 -15.24
N MET A 329 -15.88 13.21 -14.25
CA MET A 329 -16.68 13.89 -13.22
C MET A 329 -16.47 15.40 -13.35
N ALA A 330 -17.51 16.17 -13.06
CA ALA A 330 -17.50 17.61 -13.17
C ALA A 330 -16.85 18.30 -11.96
N VAL A 331 -16.29 19.50 -12.19
CA VAL A 331 -15.97 20.44 -11.12
C VAL A 331 -17.28 21.04 -10.60
N PRO A 332 -17.45 21.19 -9.27
CA PRO A 332 -18.60 21.90 -8.72
C PRO A 332 -18.76 23.27 -9.33
N ARG A 333 -19.97 23.62 -9.77
CA ARG A 333 -20.23 24.92 -10.43
C ARG A 333 -19.81 26.10 -9.57
N SER A 334 -20.05 26.01 -8.27
CA SER A 334 -19.70 27.02 -7.28
C SER A 334 -18.19 27.18 -7.09
N GLN A 335 -17.35 26.30 -7.65
CA GLN A 335 -15.90 26.26 -7.45
C GLN A 335 -15.11 26.25 -8.77
N ARG A 336 -15.76 26.41 -9.94
CA ARG A 336 -15.08 26.48 -11.25
C ARG A 336 -14.00 27.56 -11.29
N HIS A 337 -14.26 28.71 -10.65
CA HIS A 337 -13.30 29.82 -10.57
C HIS A 337 -12.05 29.47 -9.74
N LEU A 338 -12.08 28.43 -8.92
CA LEU A 338 -10.92 27.99 -8.13
C LEU A 338 -9.94 27.10 -8.93
N VAL A 339 -10.30 26.71 -10.16
CA VAL A 339 -9.49 25.82 -11.01
C VAL A 339 -9.36 26.38 -12.42
N VAL A 340 -8.73 27.55 -12.54
CA VAL A 340 -8.30 28.09 -13.84
C VAL A 340 -6.89 27.59 -14.11
N LEU A 341 -6.77 26.69 -15.07
CA LEU A 341 -5.52 26.07 -15.43
C LEU A 341 -4.69 27.03 -16.30
N CYS A 342 -3.39 27.11 -16.03
CA CYS A 342 -2.49 28.09 -16.65
C CYS A 342 -1.19 27.42 -17.09
N HIS A 343 -0.77 27.67 -18.33
CA HIS A 343 0.59 27.43 -18.81
C HIS A 343 1.00 28.54 -19.77
N HIS A 344 2.20 28.48 -20.34
CA HIS A 344 2.66 29.43 -21.34
C HIS A 344 2.73 28.77 -22.70
N ASP A 345 2.42 29.50 -23.76
CA ASP A 345 2.67 29.04 -25.12
C ASP A 345 4.16 29.09 -25.49
N GLU A 346 4.47 28.70 -26.72
CA GLU A 346 5.84 28.65 -27.25
C GLU A 346 6.52 30.04 -27.28
N GLN A 347 5.72 31.10 -27.30
CA GLN A 347 6.17 32.49 -27.27
C GLN A 347 6.33 33.04 -25.85
N GLY A 348 6.05 32.22 -24.82
CA GLY A 348 6.13 32.61 -23.42
C GLY A 348 4.95 33.45 -22.95
N LEU A 349 3.85 33.50 -23.70
CA LEU A 349 2.62 34.21 -23.32
C LEU A 349 1.70 33.27 -22.53
N PRO A 350 1.01 33.77 -21.48
CA PRO A 350 0.14 32.93 -20.68
C PRO A 350 -1.10 32.48 -21.47
N LEU A 351 -1.48 31.24 -21.25
CA LEU A 351 -2.65 30.58 -21.82
C LEU A 351 -3.48 30.00 -20.68
N TYR A 352 -4.77 30.34 -20.65
CA TYR A 352 -5.67 29.95 -19.57
C TYR A 352 -6.79 29.05 -20.07
N TYR A 353 -7.21 28.12 -19.21
CA TYR A 353 -8.36 27.25 -19.43
C TYR A 353 -9.15 27.11 -18.14
N ILE A 354 -10.47 27.14 -18.21
CA ILE A 354 -11.33 26.83 -17.06
C ILE A 354 -11.52 25.32 -17.01
N SER A 355 -11.25 24.68 -15.87
CA SER A 355 -11.49 23.24 -15.72
C SER A 355 -12.98 22.95 -15.54
N GLU A 356 -13.57 22.17 -16.45
CA GLU A 356 -14.97 21.74 -16.34
C GLU A 356 -15.11 20.37 -15.68
N SER A 357 -14.03 19.59 -15.72
CA SER A 357 -13.92 18.27 -15.12
C SER A 357 -12.82 18.23 -14.07
N LEU A 358 -12.88 17.25 -13.16
CA LEU A 358 -11.99 17.20 -12.00
C LEU A 358 -10.50 17.16 -12.41
N PRO A 359 -9.66 18.04 -11.84
CA PRO A 359 -8.21 18.06 -12.10
C PRO A 359 -7.51 16.90 -11.37
N PHE A 360 -6.41 16.40 -11.94
CA PHE A 360 -5.66 15.27 -11.36
C PHE A 360 -4.87 15.61 -10.09
N GLY A 361 -4.49 16.86 -9.89
CA GLY A 361 -3.69 17.25 -8.72
C GLY A 361 -4.47 17.73 -7.50
N ALA A 362 -5.80 17.82 -7.58
CA ALA A 362 -6.62 18.28 -6.45
C ALA A 362 -6.94 17.16 -5.47
N GLU A 363 -6.76 17.39 -4.18
CA GLU A 363 -7.09 16.42 -3.13
C GLU A 363 -8.59 16.08 -3.14
N GLY A 364 -9.47 17.09 -3.25
CA GLY A 364 -10.92 16.87 -3.32
C GLY A 364 -11.35 15.97 -4.50
N SER A 365 -10.64 16.02 -5.64
CA SER A 365 -10.88 15.11 -6.76
C SER A 365 -10.62 13.65 -6.39
N VAL A 366 -9.53 13.40 -5.64
CA VAL A 366 -9.12 12.06 -5.22
C VAL A 366 -10.16 11.46 -4.28
N TYR A 367 -10.53 12.21 -3.23
CA TYR A 367 -11.53 11.78 -2.26
C TYR A 367 -12.89 11.52 -2.92
N GLY A 368 -13.37 12.45 -3.75
CA GLY A 368 -14.64 12.30 -4.45
C GLY A 368 -14.66 11.10 -5.41
N PHE A 369 -13.58 10.90 -6.17
CA PHE A 369 -13.52 9.79 -7.12
C PHE A 369 -13.42 8.42 -6.44
N VAL A 370 -12.71 8.30 -5.31
CA VAL A 370 -12.63 7.04 -4.57
C VAL A 370 -14.00 6.58 -4.08
N ARG A 371 -14.85 7.52 -3.61
CA ARG A 371 -16.25 7.20 -3.25
C ARG A 371 -17.02 6.66 -4.45
N MET A 372 -16.84 7.28 -5.62
CA MET A 372 -17.47 6.86 -6.87
C MET A 372 -16.99 5.49 -7.35
N SER A 373 -15.69 5.23 -7.33
CA SER A 373 -15.15 3.95 -7.80
C SER A 373 -15.52 2.80 -6.86
N ARG A 374 -15.62 3.06 -5.55
CA ARG A 374 -16.20 2.12 -4.57
C ARG A 374 -17.62 1.72 -4.93
N ALA A 375 -18.48 2.68 -5.29
CA ALA A 375 -19.86 2.41 -5.67
C ALA A 375 -19.96 1.55 -6.95
N LEU A 376 -19.10 1.80 -7.94
CA LEU A 376 -19.02 0.97 -9.14
C LEU A 376 -18.58 -0.46 -8.82
N SER A 377 -17.56 -0.62 -7.97
CA SER A 377 -17.09 -1.95 -7.56
C SER A 377 -18.15 -2.70 -6.75
N PHE A 378 -18.92 -1.99 -5.92
CA PHE A 378 -20.06 -2.56 -5.21
C PHE A 378 -21.11 -3.12 -6.19
N LEU A 379 -21.51 -2.37 -7.21
CA LEU A 379 -22.46 -2.84 -8.23
C LEU A 379 -21.89 -4.00 -9.05
N MET A 380 -20.58 -4.02 -9.34
CA MET A 380 -19.93 -5.18 -9.97
C MET A 380 -20.10 -6.45 -9.13
N ASN A 381 -19.89 -6.35 -7.81
CA ASN A 381 -20.00 -7.48 -6.90
C ASN A 381 -21.44 -7.91 -6.64
N GLU A 382 -22.33 -7.00 -6.29
CA GLU A 382 -23.69 -7.33 -5.82
C GLU A 382 -24.68 -7.53 -6.97
N ALA A 383 -24.60 -6.72 -8.04
CA ALA A 383 -25.61 -6.71 -9.10
C ALA A 383 -25.31 -7.71 -10.22
N ILE A 384 -24.06 -7.75 -10.69
CA ILE A 384 -23.65 -8.68 -11.77
C ILE A 384 -22.84 -9.89 -11.27
N LEU A 385 -22.68 -10.03 -9.96
CA LEU A 385 -22.02 -11.18 -9.33
C LEU A 385 -20.63 -11.43 -9.90
N VAL A 386 -19.86 -10.37 -10.14
CA VAL A 386 -18.46 -10.45 -10.54
C VAL A 386 -17.60 -10.12 -9.32
N PRO A 387 -16.87 -11.09 -8.75
CA PRO A 387 -15.97 -10.85 -7.63
C PRO A 387 -14.85 -9.88 -8.05
N SER A 388 -14.90 -8.64 -7.55
CA SER A 388 -13.95 -7.58 -7.90
C SER A 388 -13.53 -6.73 -6.69
N SER A 389 -12.39 -6.07 -6.84
CA SER A 389 -11.91 -5.01 -5.95
C SER A 389 -11.82 -3.67 -6.70
N VAL A 390 -11.31 -2.63 -6.04
CA VAL A 390 -11.08 -1.32 -6.65
C VAL A 390 -9.92 -0.55 -6.02
N TYR A 391 -9.06 -0.03 -6.87
CA TYR A 391 -7.98 0.87 -6.49
C TYR A 391 -7.99 2.08 -7.44
N PHE A 392 -8.58 3.18 -6.99
CA PHE A 392 -8.90 4.33 -7.86
C PHE A 392 -9.69 3.90 -9.10
N ASP A 393 -9.08 3.94 -10.29
CA ASP A 393 -9.64 3.64 -11.60
C ASP A 393 -9.39 2.21 -12.10
N ASP A 394 -8.58 1.45 -11.36
CA ASP A 394 -8.33 0.03 -11.59
C ASP A 394 -9.37 -0.83 -10.85
N PHE A 395 -10.02 -1.74 -11.57
CA PHE A 395 -10.97 -2.72 -11.04
C PHE A 395 -10.47 -4.15 -11.32
N PRO A 396 -9.65 -4.72 -10.42
CA PRO A 396 -9.25 -6.11 -10.48
C PRO A 396 -10.47 -7.00 -10.29
N ALA A 397 -10.66 -7.98 -11.16
CA ALA A 397 -11.78 -8.91 -11.12
C ALA A 397 -11.31 -10.33 -11.36
N ILE A 398 -11.97 -11.29 -10.72
CA ILE A 398 -11.74 -12.72 -10.94
C ILE A 398 -13.03 -13.44 -11.29
N SER A 399 -12.93 -14.53 -12.04
CA SER A 399 -14.08 -15.37 -12.39
C SER A 399 -13.61 -16.81 -12.63
N PRO A 400 -14.43 -17.83 -12.31
CA PRO A 400 -14.22 -19.15 -12.87
C PRO A 400 -14.20 -19.07 -14.40
N LYS A 401 -13.35 -19.88 -15.05
CA LYS A 401 -13.21 -19.92 -16.52
C LYS A 401 -14.53 -20.14 -17.24
N ALA A 402 -15.40 -20.99 -16.68
CA ALA A 402 -16.73 -21.26 -17.25
C ALA A 402 -17.67 -20.04 -17.24
N SER A 403 -17.38 -19.02 -16.41
CA SER A 403 -18.22 -17.82 -16.25
C SER A 403 -17.53 -16.53 -16.72
N SER A 404 -16.30 -16.60 -17.23
CA SER A 404 -15.50 -15.41 -17.56
C SER A 404 -16.07 -14.61 -18.73
N ALA A 405 -16.57 -15.28 -19.77
CA ALA A 405 -17.19 -14.61 -20.92
C ALA A 405 -18.43 -13.80 -20.52
N SER A 406 -19.33 -14.38 -19.71
CA SER A 406 -20.51 -13.66 -19.22
C SER A 406 -20.14 -12.57 -18.22
N ALA A 407 -19.07 -12.74 -17.43
CA ALA A 407 -18.54 -11.68 -16.57
C ALA A 407 -18.02 -10.49 -17.38
N THR A 408 -17.26 -10.73 -18.45
CA THR A 408 -16.76 -9.69 -19.36
C THR A 408 -17.91 -8.93 -20.02
N ALA A 409 -18.93 -9.63 -20.51
CA ALA A 409 -20.12 -8.99 -21.08
C ALA A 409 -20.86 -8.13 -20.06
N ALA A 410 -21.08 -8.65 -18.84
CA ALA A 410 -21.80 -7.94 -17.78
C ALA A 410 -21.07 -6.70 -17.28
N ILE A 411 -19.73 -6.75 -17.11
CA ILE A 411 -18.92 -5.58 -16.74
C ILE A 411 -19.03 -4.49 -17.80
N LYS A 412 -18.79 -4.85 -19.07
CA LYS A 412 -18.86 -3.90 -20.19
C LYS A 412 -20.25 -3.26 -20.25
N PHE A 413 -21.31 -4.07 -20.14
CA PHE A 413 -22.68 -3.58 -20.13
C PHE A 413 -22.93 -2.63 -18.96
N LEU A 414 -22.59 -2.99 -17.72
CA LEU A 414 -22.81 -2.16 -16.54
C LEU A 414 -22.15 -0.78 -16.70
N LEU A 415 -20.86 -0.75 -17.06
CA LEU A 415 -20.12 0.50 -17.21
C LEU A 415 -20.69 1.35 -18.35
N SER A 416 -20.98 0.75 -19.51
CA SER A 416 -21.61 1.45 -20.64
C SER A 416 -23.03 1.92 -20.32
N ALA A 417 -23.82 1.14 -19.58
CA ALA A 417 -25.17 1.49 -19.17
C ALA A 417 -25.18 2.71 -18.25
N LEU A 418 -24.21 2.82 -17.35
CA LEU A 418 -24.04 3.98 -16.46
C LEU A 418 -23.33 5.17 -17.13
N GLY A 419 -22.80 4.99 -18.35
CA GLY A 419 -22.08 6.04 -19.09
C GLY A 419 -20.61 6.21 -18.68
N TRP A 420 -19.99 5.21 -18.06
CA TRP A 420 -18.56 5.20 -17.74
C TRP A 420 -17.73 4.78 -18.95
N ARG A 421 -16.74 5.62 -19.28
CA ARG A 421 -15.74 5.33 -20.30
C ARG A 421 -14.65 4.49 -19.65
N PHE A 422 -14.33 3.35 -20.25
CA PHE A 422 -13.27 2.45 -19.82
C PHE A 422 -12.34 2.19 -21.00
N SER A 423 -11.13 1.74 -20.71
CA SER A 423 -10.16 1.43 -21.75
C SER A 423 -10.65 0.27 -22.61
N THR A 424 -10.66 0.48 -23.92
CA THR A 424 -10.90 -0.55 -24.95
C THR A 424 -9.63 -0.85 -25.77
N ASP A 425 -8.51 -0.25 -25.37
CA ASP A 425 -7.19 -0.49 -25.97
C ASP A 425 -6.81 -1.97 -25.77
N PRO A 426 -6.57 -2.77 -26.82
CA PRO A 426 -6.23 -4.19 -26.70
C PRO A 426 -5.06 -4.49 -25.75
N ASP A 427 -4.10 -3.57 -25.62
CA ASP A 427 -2.94 -3.76 -24.73
C ASP A 427 -3.32 -3.66 -23.24
N LYS A 428 -4.37 -2.90 -22.93
CA LYS A 428 -4.85 -2.62 -21.57
C LYS A 428 -6.13 -3.36 -21.21
N ALA A 429 -7.01 -3.55 -22.18
CA ALA A 429 -8.34 -4.14 -22.05
C ALA A 429 -8.29 -5.65 -22.29
N ARG A 430 -7.28 -6.32 -21.75
CA ARG A 430 -7.12 -7.76 -21.84
C ARG A 430 -8.32 -8.45 -21.20
N ASP A 431 -8.74 -9.57 -21.80
CA ASP A 431 -9.81 -10.39 -21.23
C ASP A 431 -9.29 -11.17 -20.01
N PHE A 432 -10.17 -11.94 -19.38
CA PHE A 432 -9.80 -12.86 -18.32
C PHE A 432 -8.75 -13.87 -18.79
N ASP A 433 -7.67 -13.99 -18.02
CA ASP A 433 -6.56 -14.90 -18.30
C ASP A 433 -6.04 -15.51 -17.00
N SER A 434 -5.24 -16.58 -17.09
CA SER A 434 -4.56 -17.17 -15.94
C SER A 434 -3.53 -16.20 -15.36
N THR A 435 -3.01 -15.29 -16.19
CA THR A 435 -2.01 -14.30 -15.78
C THR A 435 -2.47 -12.91 -16.15
N PHE A 436 -2.54 -11.99 -15.19
CA PHE A 436 -2.96 -10.61 -15.45
C PHE A 436 -2.17 -9.58 -14.66
N ASP A 437 -2.14 -8.38 -15.21
CA ASP A 437 -1.42 -7.25 -14.63
C ASP A 437 -2.34 -6.40 -13.76
N VAL A 438 -1.86 -6.03 -12.56
CA VAL A 438 -2.61 -5.23 -11.60
C VAL A 438 -1.67 -4.45 -10.69
N LEU A 439 -1.94 -3.15 -10.46
CA LEU A 439 -1.18 -2.28 -9.53
C LEU A 439 0.35 -2.36 -9.68
N GLY A 440 0.83 -2.49 -10.92
CA GLY A 440 2.26 -2.57 -11.23
C GLY A 440 2.92 -3.95 -11.03
N CYS A 441 2.14 -4.97 -10.69
CA CYS A 441 2.56 -6.37 -10.61
C CYS A 441 1.85 -7.23 -11.66
N THR A 442 2.32 -8.47 -11.81
CA THR A 442 1.70 -9.53 -12.58
C THR A 442 1.32 -10.65 -11.61
N LEU A 443 0.06 -11.07 -11.65
CA LEU A 443 -0.51 -12.15 -10.84
C LEU A 443 -0.72 -13.37 -11.72
N ASP A 444 -0.30 -14.54 -11.25
CA ASP A 444 -0.48 -15.83 -11.93
C ASP A 444 -1.34 -16.78 -11.08
N LEU A 445 -2.50 -17.12 -11.63
CA LEU A 445 -3.59 -17.88 -11.03
C LEU A 445 -3.61 -19.34 -11.50
N SER A 446 -2.68 -19.76 -12.35
CA SER A 446 -2.61 -21.15 -12.83
C SER A 446 -2.47 -22.16 -11.69
N GLY A 447 -1.82 -21.77 -10.59
CA GLY A 447 -1.67 -22.55 -9.38
C GLY A 447 -2.89 -22.58 -8.45
N LEU A 448 -3.99 -21.89 -8.74
CA LEU A 448 -5.13 -21.77 -7.80
C LEU A 448 -5.90 -23.08 -7.58
N ALA A 449 -6.05 -23.89 -8.61
CA ALA A 449 -6.93 -25.05 -8.60
C ALA A 449 -6.29 -26.35 -8.06
N GLY A 450 -4.98 -26.34 -7.78
CA GLY A 450 -4.20 -27.52 -7.43
C GLY A 450 -4.30 -27.97 -5.96
N PRO A 451 -3.88 -29.21 -5.63
CA PRO A 451 -3.88 -29.76 -4.26
C PRO A 451 -2.99 -28.98 -3.28
N PHE A 452 -2.03 -28.23 -3.80
CA PHE A 452 -1.16 -27.32 -3.03
C PHE A 452 -1.38 -25.86 -3.46
N GLY A 453 -2.63 -25.51 -3.75
CA GLY A 453 -3.02 -24.23 -4.35
C GLY A 453 -2.25 -23.01 -3.83
N PHE A 454 -1.76 -22.21 -4.78
CA PHE A 454 -1.01 -20.98 -4.53
C PHE A 454 -1.27 -19.92 -5.62
N LEU A 455 -1.05 -18.65 -5.26
CA LEU A 455 -0.97 -17.49 -6.15
C LEU A 455 0.50 -17.08 -6.29
N GLU A 456 0.96 -16.82 -7.50
CA GLU A 456 2.26 -16.19 -7.72
C GLU A 456 2.11 -14.68 -7.98
N VAL A 457 2.90 -13.88 -7.27
CA VAL A 457 2.99 -12.44 -7.42
C VAL A 457 4.38 -12.11 -7.96
N ARG A 458 4.42 -11.43 -9.10
CA ARG A 458 5.66 -11.12 -9.83
C ARG A 458 5.71 -9.64 -10.16
N ASN A 459 6.92 -9.10 -10.26
CA ASN A 459 7.12 -7.78 -10.85
C ASN A 459 6.83 -7.90 -12.34
N LYS A 460 6.26 -6.84 -12.94
CA LYS A 460 6.14 -6.79 -14.40
C LYS A 460 7.53 -6.94 -15.03
N PRO A 461 7.73 -7.82 -16.04
CA PRO A 461 9.05 -8.05 -16.64
C PRO A 461 9.77 -6.75 -17.06
N ARG A 462 9.03 -5.86 -17.75
CA ARG A 462 9.51 -4.53 -18.17
C ARG A 462 10.00 -3.63 -17.02
N ARG A 463 9.52 -3.84 -15.80
CA ARG A 463 9.97 -3.06 -14.63
C ARG A 463 11.38 -3.47 -14.22
N ILE A 464 11.65 -4.77 -14.18
CA ILE A 464 12.98 -5.31 -13.83
C ILE A 464 14.00 -4.94 -14.90
N GLU A 465 13.60 -5.01 -16.18
CA GLU A 465 14.40 -4.53 -17.31
C GLU A 465 14.76 -3.05 -17.14
N HIS A 466 13.77 -2.19 -16.92
CA HIS A 466 14.00 -0.75 -16.74
C HIS A 466 14.89 -0.41 -15.53
N ILE A 467 14.71 -1.09 -14.39
CA ILE A 467 15.58 -0.89 -13.22
C ILE A 467 17.00 -1.32 -13.55
N THR A 468 17.16 -2.43 -14.26
CA THR A 468 18.47 -2.94 -14.68
C THR A 468 19.19 -1.94 -15.59
N GLU A 469 18.48 -1.35 -16.57
CA GLU A 469 19.01 -0.31 -17.44
C GLU A 469 19.50 0.92 -16.64
N LEU A 470 18.71 1.39 -15.67
CA LEU A 470 19.11 2.50 -14.82
C LEU A 470 20.34 2.17 -13.95
N LEU A 471 20.43 0.93 -13.45
CA LEU A 471 21.59 0.45 -12.69
C LEU A 471 22.84 0.33 -13.58
N ASP A 472 22.69 -0.06 -14.84
CA ASP A 472 23.78 -0.14 -15.81
C ASP A 472 24.31 1.25 -16.17
N GLU A 473 23.42 2.23 -16.36
CA GLU A 473 23.80 3.63 -16.57
C GLU A 473 24.53 4.20 -15.36
N LEU A 474 23.96 4.03 -14.17
CA LEU A 474 24.55 4.50 -12.92
C LEU A 474 25.90 3.82 -12.60
N GLY A 475 26.01 2.51 -12.84
CA GLY A 475 27.20 1.70 -12.61
C GLY A 475 28.32 1.85 -13.66
N SER A 476 28.06 2.55 -14.77
CA SER A 476 29.04 2.76 -15.84
C SER A 476 30.23 3.65 -15.45
N GLY A 477 30.17 4.33 -14.30
CA GLY A 477 31.16 5.32 -13.86
C GLY A 477 31.06 6.68 -14.57
N ARG A 478 30.13 6.82 -15.53
CA ARG A 478 29.74 8.08 -16.18
C ARG A 478 28.29 8.48 -15.91
N GLY A 479 27.58 7.72 -15.07
CA GLY A 479 26.17 7.92 -14.77
C GLY A 479 25.90 9.20 -13.98
N ASP A 480 24.73 9.80 -14.21
CA ASP A 480 24.26 10.96 -13.47
C ASP A 480 23.79 10.54 -12.06
N PHE A 481 24.40 11.07 -11.00
CA PHE A 481 24.00 10.81 -9.62
C PHE A 481 22.55 11.24 -9.32
N ARG A 482 21.96 12.10 -10.16
CA ARG A 482 20.52 12.45 -10.11
C ARG A 482 19.62 11.25 -10.41
N LEU A 483 20.15 10.15 -10.93
CA LEU A 483 19.43 8.89 -11.12
C LEU A 483 19.26 8.09 -9.81
N VAL A 484 20.08 8.33 -8.78
CA VAL A 484 20.00 7.57 -7.51
C VAL A 484 18.59 7.63 -6.91
N PRO A 485 17.97 8.82 -6.71
CA PRO A 485 16.59 8.89 -6.22
C PRO A 485 15.56 8.17 -7.12
N VAL A 486 15.80 8.17 -8.45
CA VAL A 486 14.93 7.50 -9.43
C VAL A 486 15.01 5.98 -9.24
N VAL A 487 16.23 5.43 -9.20
CA VAL A 487 16.50 4.00 -8.95
C VAL A 487 15.87 3.57 -7.63
N GLN A 488 16.06 4.35 -6.56
CA GLN A 488 15.47 4.05 -5.26
C GLN A 488 13.94 4.00 -5.29
N GLY A 489 13.31 4.98 -5.97
CA GLY A 489 11.85 4.99 -6.15
C GLY A 489 11.36 3.72 -6.85
N GLN A 490 12.08 3.28 -7.89
CA GLN A 490 11.75 2.05 -8.62
C GLN A 490 11.99 0.78 -7.79
N LEU A 491 13.10 0.70 -7.05
CA LEU A 491 13.42 -0.43 -6.18
C LEU A 491 12.42 -0.57 -5.04
N ASN A 492 12.05 0.52 -4.37
CA ASN A 492 11.04 0.51 -3.32
C ASN A 492 9.70 -0.04 -3.84
N PHE A 493 9.29 0.37 -5.05
CA PHE A 493 8.10 -0.14 -5.69
C PHE A 493 8.21 -1.64 -5.99
N ALA A 494 9.29 -2.08 -6.63
CA ALA A 494 9.47 -3.48 -7.02
C ALA A 494 9.62 -4.44 -5.83
N SER A 495 10.17 -3.95 -4.72
CA SER A 495 10.49 -4.78 -3.56
C SER A 495 9.27 -5.06 -2.69
N ASN A 496 8.44 -4.03 -2.46
CA ASN A 496 7.27 -4.12 -1.59
C ASN A 496 6.30 -5.25 -1.95
N PHE A 497 6.24 -5.65 -3.23
CA PHE A 497 5.26 -6.64 -3.69
C PHE A 497 5.81 -8.06 -3.79
N VAL A 498 7.11 -8.22 -4.07
CA VAL A 498 7.71 -9.52 -4.45
C VAL A 498 8.88 -9.92 -3.56
N LEU A 499 9.82 -9.00 -3.30
CA LEU A 499 11.08 -9.29 -2.62
C LEU A 499 11.05 -8.99 -1.11
N GLY A 500 9.89 -8.56 -0.60
CA GLY A 500 9.79 -8.04 0.76
C GLY A 500 10.74 -6.86 0.94
N ARG A 501 11.54 -6.90 2.01
CA ARG A 501 12.47 -5.82 2.36
C ARG A 501 13.93 -6.11 1.99
N ALA A 502 14.22 -7.22 1.28
CA ALA A 502 15.59 -7.66 1.00
C ALA A 502 16.44 -6.61 0.22
N VAL A 503 15.81 -5.77 -0.60
CA VAL A 503 16.50 -4.74 -1.40
C VAL A 503 16.69 -3.42 -0.63
N ALA A 504 15.88 -3.15 0.39
CA ALA A 504 15.89 -1.88 1.11
C ALA A 504 17.27 -1.49 1.66
N PRO A 505 18.06 -2.43 2.21
CA PRO A 505 19.44 -2.16 2.61
C PRO A 505 20.36 -1.68 1.48
N LEU A 506 20.34 -2.38 0.34
CA LEU A 506 21.19 -2.06 -0.80
C LEU A 506 20.77 -0.71 -1.42
N SER A 507 19.46 -0.46 -1.46
CA SER A 507 18.90 0.83 -1.88
C SER A 507 19.37 1.98 -0.98
N ARG A 508 19.50 1.77 0.34
CA ARG A 508 20.02 2.79 1.26
C ARG A 508 21.52 3.00 1.08
N ALA A 509 22.29 1.92 0.96
CA ALA A 509 23.72 2.00 0.71
C ALA A 509 24.02 2.83 -0.56
N LEU A 510 23.21 2.66 -1.61
CA LEU A 510 23.33 3.44 -2.85
C LEU A 510 23.17 4.95 -2.64
N SER A 511 22.38 5.39 -1.66
CA SER A 511 22.22 6.81 -1.33
C SER A 511 23.41 7.41 -0.59
N SER A 512 24.12 6.60 0.19
CA SER A 512 25.22 7.05 1.04
C SER A 512 26.60 6.84 0.42
N SER A 513 26.68 6.13 -0.71
CA SER A 513 27.95 5.74 -1.31
C SER A 513 28.65 6.85 -2.08
N SER A 514 29.99 6.77 -2.05
CA SER A 514 30.88 7.55 -2.90
C SER A 514 30.99 6.94 -4.31
N SER A 515 31.51 7.70 -5.28
CA SER A 515 31.58 7.30 -6.70
C SER A 515 32.25 5.95 -6.97
N GLY A 516 33.20 5.52 -6.12
CA GLY A 516 33.93 4.25 -6.27
C GLY A 516 33.13 3.00 -5.90
N GLU A 517 32.11 3.11 -5.05
CA GLU A 517 31.33 1.98 -4.52
C GLU A 517 30.04 1.71 -5.29
N ILE A 518 29.58 2.68 -6.06
CA ILE A 518 28.27 2.62 -6.75
C ILE A 518 28.21 1.45 -7.73
N LYS A 519 29.30 1.16 -8.43
CA LYS A 519 29.34 0.06 -9.39
C LYS A 519 29.07 -1.29 -8.72
N SER A 520 29.76 -1.59 -7.62
CA SER A 520 29.61 -2.86 -6.90
C SER A 520 28.24 -2.98 -6.25
N LEU A 521 27.66 -1.88 -5.76
CA LEU A 521 26.29 -1.85 -5.27
C LEU A 521 25.27 -2.07 -6.38
N CYS A 522 25.44 -1.45 -7.54
CA CYS A 522 24.57 -1.66 -8.70
C CYS A 522 24.60 -3.12 -9.17
N GLU A 523 25.79 -3.74 -9.21
CA GLU A 523 25.95 -5.16 -9.51
C GLU A 523 25.21 -6.05 -8.50
N ARG A 524 25.37 -5.80 -7.19
CA ARG A 524 24.65 -6.55 -6.14
C ARG A 524 23.14 -6.41 -6.23
N ILE A 525 22.64 -5.20 -6.47
CA ILE A 525 21.21 -4.95 -6.65
C ILE A 525 20.71 -5.72 -7.88
N ARG A 526 21.47 -5.69 -8.98
CA ARG A 526 21.13 -6.42 -10.22
C ARG A 526 21.05 -7.92 -9.97
N ASP A 527 22.03 -8.49 -9.27
CA ASP A 527 22.07 -9.91 -8.95
C ASP A 527 20.90 -10.32 -8.06
N LEU A 528 20.55 -9.49 -7.07
CA LEU A 528 19.37 -9.69 -6.23
C LEU A 528 18.09 -9.66 -7.06
N LEU A 529 17.92 -8.67 -7.94
CA LEU A 529 16.75 -8.57 -8.82
C LEU A 529 16.63 -9.74 -9.80
N ARG A 530 17.76 -10.31 -10.25
CA ARG A 530 17.78 -11.51 -11.11
C ARG A 530 17.51 -12.80 -10.35
N GLY A 531 18.01 -12.90 -9.11
CA GLY A 531 17.76 -14.02 -8.21
C GLY A 531 16.37 -14.02 -7.57
N ALA A 532 15.68 -12.88 -7.63
CA ALA A 532 14.33 -12.67 -7.13
C ALA A 532 13.35 -13.73 -7.64
N ARG A 533 12.84 -14.57 -6.73
CA ARG A 533 11.78 -15.52 -7.07
C ARG A 533 10.41 -14.84 -6.97
N PRO A 534 9.44 -15.25 -7.81
CA PRO A 534 8.04 -14.91 -7.61
C PRO A 534 7.60 -15.19 -6.16
N ARG A 535 6.90 -14.23 -5.55
CA ARG A 535 6.32 -14.44 -4.22
C ARG A 535 5.15 -15.41 -4.35
N ARG A 536 5.22 -16.53 -3.64
CA ARG A 536 4.14 -17.54 -3.60
C ARG A 536 3.29 -17.38 -2.36
N VAL A 537 2.01 -17.10 -2.57
CA VAL A 537 1.01 -17.00 -1.51
C VAL A 537 0.15 -18.27 -1.53
N SER A 538 0.39 -19.17 -0.57
CA SER A 538 -0.40 -20.39 -0.39
C SER A 538 -1.49 -20.19 0.66
N TRP A 539 -2.66 -20.80 0.45
CA TRP A 539 -3.74 -20.89 1.44
C TRP A 539 -3.76 -22.22 2.21
N HIS A 540 -2.80 -23.09 1.99
CA HIS A 540 -2.57 -24.28 2.83
C HIS A 540 -1.72 -23.96 4.06
N SER A 541 -1.01 -22.82 4.04
CA SER A 541 -0.28 -22.33 5.21
C SER A 541 -1.27 -22.01 6.34
N PRO A 542 -1.06 -22.57 7.56
CA PRO A 542 -1.89 -22.26 8.71
C PRO A 542 -2.02 -20.76 8.94
N ASP A 543 -3.24 -20.33 9.29
CA ASP A 543 -3.50 -18.96 9.73
C ASP A 543 -3.01 -18.72 11.18
N ALA A 544 -2.82 -19.79 11.95
CA ALA A 544 -2.23 -19.78 13.28
C ALA A 544 -0.74 -19.35 13.25
N PRO A 545 -0.37 -18.28 13.98
CA PRO A 545 0.99 -17.73 13.95
C PRO A 545 1.99 -18.57 14.74
N ILE A 546 3.27 -18.42 14.38
CA ILE A 546 4.39 -18.77 15.26
C ILE A 546 4.75 -17.50 16.04
N LEU A 547 4.76 -17.57 17.36
CA LEU A 547 5.21 -16.47 18.23
C LEU A 547 6.70 -16.64 18.49
N ILE A 548 7.47 -15.58 18.35
CA ILE A 548 8.92 -15.58 18.50
C ILE A 548 9.27 -14.45 19.46
N PHE A 549 9.79 -14.78 20.63
CA PHE A 549 10.34 -13.81 21.58
C PHE A 549 11.85 -13.84 21.48
N THR A 550 12.48 -12.68 21.48
CA THR A 550 13.94 -12.57 21.46
C THR A 550 14.40 -11.59 22.51
N ASP A 551 15.58 -11.84 23.06
CA ASP A 551 16.25 -10.94 23.99
C ASP A 551 17.77 -11.16 23.93
N ALA A 552 18.53 -10.21 24.45
CA ALA A 552 19.96 -10.33 24.63
C ALA A 552 20.41 -9.71 25.96
N ALA A 553 21.49 -10.24 26.52
CA ALA A 553 22.15 -9.65 27.68
C ALA A 553 23.60 -9.32 27.33
N PHE A 554 24.10 -8.21 27.88
CA PHE A 554 25.50 -7.81 27.75
C PHE A 554 26.09 -7.55 29.13
N GLU A 555 26.91 -8.47 29.62
CA GLU A 555 27.51 -8.40 30.95
C GLU A 555 29.00 -8.77 30.86
N LYS A 556 29.87 -7.95 31.47
CA LYS A 556 31.32 -8.21 31.56
C LYS A 556 32.01 -8.48 30.21
N GLY A 557 31.56 -7.81 29.14
CA GLY A 557 32.13 -7.97 27.80
C GLY A 557 31.62 -9.20 27.05
N LEU A 558 30.70 -9.97 27.63
CA LEU A 558 30.06 -11.12 26.99
C LEU A 558 28.64 -10.73 26.55
N ALA A 559 28.34 -10.90 25.26
CA ALA A 559 26.99 -10.75 24.74
C ALA A 559 26.34 -12.13 24.55
N THR A 560 25.25 -12.36 25.26
CA THR A 560 24.45 -13.59 25.17
C THR A 560 23.08 -13.28 24.57
N VAL A 561 22.49 -14.27 23.91
CA VAL A 561 21.21 -14.13 23.21
C VAL A 561 20.25 -15.24 23.63
N GLY A 562 18.96 -14.91 23.70
CA GLY A 562 17.90 -15.84 24.05
C GLY A 562 16.75 -15.76 23.06
N ALA A 563 16.10 -16.88 22.80
CA ALA A 563 14.85 -16.90 22.04
C ALA A 563 13.87 -17.96 22.54
N VAL A 564 12.58 -17.65 22.40
CA VAL A 564 11.47 -18.57 22.66
C VAL A 564 10.58 -18.61 21.42
N VAL A 565 10.35 -19.80 20.88
CA VAL A 565 9.51 -20.04 19.69
C VAL A 565 8.32 -20.91 20.05
N ILE A 566 7.11 -20.40 19.83
CA ILE A 566 5.85 -21.06 20.17
C ILE A 566 5.02 -21.19 18.89
N ASP A 567 4.77 -22.42 18.45
CA ASP A 567 3.80 -22.67 17.38
C ASP A 567 2.40 -22.78 17.98
N THR A 568 1.50 -21.85 17.64
CA THR A 568 0.14 -21.84 18.20
C THR A 568 -0.74 -22.99 17.69
N MET A 569 -0.28 -23.74 16.67
CA MET A 569 -0.91 -25.00 16.26
C MET A 569 -0.72 -26.13 17.28
N GLY A 570 0.29 -26.05 18.15
CA GLY A 570 0.56 -27.03 19.19
C GLY A 570 2.04 -27.41 19.34
N GLY A 571 2.30 -28.26 20.33
CA GLY A 571 3.65 -28.68 20.73
C GLY A 571 4.26 -27.79 21.84
N PRO A 572 5.36 -28.25 22.46
CA PRO A 572 6.05 -27.50 23.51
C PRO A 572 6.75 -26.26 22.95
N ALA A 573 6.94 -25.24 23.78
CA ALA A 573 7.75 -24.08 23.42
C ALA A 573 9.21 -24.51 23.16
N SER A 574 9.80 -24.06 22.05
CA SER A 574 11.23 -24.26 21.76
C SER A 574 12.03 -23.10 22.35
N ILE A 575 12.98 -23.41 23.24
CA ILE A 575 13.80 -22.41 23.94
C ILE A 575 15.24 -22.53 23.48
N TYR A 576 15.86 -21.40 23.15
CA TYR A 576 17.21 -21.32 22.63
C TYR A 576 18.03 -20.30 23.43
N ASP A 577 19.30 -20.60 23.63
CA ASP A 577 20.30 -19.74 24.26
C ASP A 577 21.51 -19.59 23.34
N GLY A 578 22.39 -18.62 23.54
CA GLY A 578 23.59 -18.53 22.73
C GLY A 578 24.53 -17.45 23.20
N VAL A 579 25.74 -17.49 22.65
CA VAL A 579 26.81 -16.53 22.90
C VAL A 579 27.24 -15.96 21.56
N LEU A 580 27.27 -14.63 21.45
CA LEU A 580 27.77 -13.98 20.24
C LEU A 580 29.31 -14.06 20.18
N PRO A 581 29.91 -14.19 18.99
CA PRO A 581 31.36 -14.24 18.86
C PRO A 581 32.04 -13.01 19.46
N SER A 582 33.08 -13.24 20.28
CA SER A 582 33.81 -12.15 20.95
C SER A 582 34.48 -11.19 19.96
N SER A 583 34.89 -11.66 18.77
CA SER A 583 35.42 -10.83 17.68
C SER A 583 34.39 -9.81 17.17
N LEU A 584 33.14 -10.25 17.02
CA LEU A 584 32.03 -9.43 16.56
C LEU A 584 31.61 -8.42 17.64
N VAL A 585 31.50 -8.88 18.90
CA VAL A 585 31.24 -8.01 20.06
C VAL A 585 32.31 -6.91 20.16
N SER A 586 33.58 -7.30 20.03
CA SER A 586 34.71 -6.36 20.08
C SER A 586 34.67 -5.35 18.93
N SER A 587 34.19 -5.74 17.73
CA SER A 587 34.09 -4.81 16.60
C SER A 587 32.98 -3.78 16.82
N TRP A 588 31.84 -4.17 17.39
CA TRP A 588 30.76 -3.25 17.72
C TRP A 588 31.15 -2.25 18.82
N GLN A 589 31.91 -2.69 19.82
CA GLN A 589 32.41 -1.83 20.89
C GLN A 589 33.39 -0.74 20.40
N ARG A 590 33.99 -0.88 19.20
CA ARG A 590 34.82 0.19 18.61
C ARG A 590 34.00 1.38 18.12
N TYR A 591 32.68 1.22 17.98
CA TYR A 591 31.80 2.18 17.31
C TYR A 591 30.93 2.98 18.27
N ASP A 592 30.73 2.49 19.48
CA ASP A 592 29.75 3.02 20.43
C ASP A 592 30.28 2.86 21.86
N ASP A 593 30.53 3.98 22.54
CA ASP A 593 31.30 4.01 23.80
C ASP A 593 30.54 3.45 25.02
N GLU A 594 29.21 3.23 24.98
CA GLU A 594 28.49 2.90 26.23
C GLU A 594 27.49 1.74 26.25
N GLN A 595 27.00 1.13 25.15
CA GLN A 595 26.23 -0.14 25.23
C GLN A 595 25.87 -0.77 23.87
N ILE A 596 26.42 -1.94 23.54
CA ILE A 596 26.11 -2.72 22.31
C ILE A 596 24.78 -3.51 22.38
N ILE A 597 23.92 -3.21 23.35
CA ILE A 597 22.72 -3.99 23.64
C ILE A 597 21.74 -4.00 22.46
N CYS A 598 21.60 -2.86 21.77
CA CYS A 598 20.73 -2.73 20.60
C CYS A 598 21.17 -3.68 19.47
N GLN A 599 22.48 -3.83 19.26
CA GLN A 599 23.07 -4.73 18.27
C GLN A 599 22.86 -6.18 18.70
N ALA A 600 23.06 -6.51 19.98
CA ALA A 600 22.91 -7.85 20.51
C ALA A 600 21.45 -8.35 20.43
N GLU A 601 20.47 -7.51 20.77
CA GLU A 601 19.05 -7.86 20.65
C GLU A 601 18.62 -8.05 19.19
N LEU A 602 19.09 -7.19 18.29
CA LEU A 602 18.85 -7.37 16.87
C LEU A 602 19.52 -8.65 16.34
N ALA A 603 20.71 -8.98 16.83
CA ALA A 603 21.40 -10.22 16.50
C ALA A 603 20.62 -11.46 17.00
N ALA A 604 19.98 -11.41 18.17
CA ALA A 604 19.11 -12.48 18.65
C ALA A 604 17.99 -12.80 17.63
N ALA A 605 17.33 -11.76 17.10
CA ALA A 605 16.32 -11.90 16.04
C ALA A 605 16.88 -12.49 14.74
N VAL A 606 18.07 -12.06 14.32
CA VAL A 606 18.76 -12.60 13.13
C VAL A 606 19.13 -14.07 13.33
N CYS A 607 19.70 -14.43 14.49
CA CYS A 607 20.09 -15.79 14.82
C CYS A 607 18.90 -16.75 14.80
N ILE A 608 17.78 -16.39 15.46
CA ILE A 608 16.60 -17.26 15.49
C ILE A 608 15.95 -17.38 14.10
N ARG A 609 15.90 -16.28 13.34
CA ARG A 609 15.40 -16.27 11.96
C ARG A 609 16.21 -17.20 11.05
N HIS A 610 17.54 -17.20 11.19
CA HIS A 610 18.42 -18.11 10.46
C HIS A 610 18.21 -19.56 10.90
N ARG A 611 18.21 -19.80 12.21
CA ARG A 611 18.10 -21.14 12.81
C ARG A 611 16.80 -21.83 12.41
N GLU A 612 15.68 -21.13 12.49
CA GLU A 612 14.35 -21.69 12.22
C GLU A 612 13.88 -21.46 10.77
N ARG A 613 14.73 -20.95 9.86
CA ARG A 613 14.32 -20.53 8.50
C ARG A 613 13.46 -21.54 7.74
N TYR A 614 13.79 -22.83 7.84
CA TYR A 614 13.02 -23.90 7.18
C TYR A 614 11.63 -24.07 7.79
N ARG A 615 11.53 -23.98 9.12
CA ARG A 615 10.25 -24.08 9.85
C ARG A 615 9.38 -22.84 9.64
N LEU A 616 9.99 -21.66 9.53
CA LEU A 616 9.28 -20.39 9.34
C LEU A 616 8.81 -20.19 7.89
N THR A 617 9.34 -20.95 6.93
CA THR A 617 9.03 -20.78 5.50
C THR A 617 7.53 -20.90 5.25
N GLY A 618 6.95 -19.86 4.65
CA GLY A 618 5.52 -19.74 4.36
C GLY A 618 4.62 -19.54 5.59
N ARG A 619 5.16 -19.49 6.81
CA ARG A 619 4.40 -19.31 8.06
C ARG A 619 4.28 -17.83 8.44
N LYS A 620 3.19 -17.54 9.13
CA LYS A 620 2.93 -16.23 9.75
C LYS A 620 3.62 -16.20 11.10
N CYS A 621 4.40 -15.16 11.35
CA CYS A 621 5.27 -15.08 12.53
C CYS A 621 5.06 -13.74 13.23
N ILE A 622 4.91 -13.75 14.55
CA ILE A 622 4.85 -12.53 15.36
C ILE A 622 6.11 -12.51 16.22
N TYR A 623 7.00 -11.56 15.93
CA TYR A 623 8.21 -11.31 16.70
C TYR A 623 7.91 -10.30 17.79
N PHE A 624 8.27 -10.64 19.02
CA PHE A 624 8.18 -9.81 20.21
C PHE A 624 9.59 -9.42 20.64
N ILE A 625 9.86 -8.12 20.60
CA ILE A 625 11.18 -7.52 20.87
C ILE A 625 10.98 -6.38 21.85
N ASP A 626 11.85 -6.22 22.84
CA ASP A 626 11.75 -5.18 23.85
C ASP A 626 12.67 -3.98 23.61
N ASN A 627 13.70 -4.08 22.77
CA ASN A 627 14.42 -2.89 22.30
C ASN A 627 13.78 -2.22 21.09
N GLU A 628 13.45 -0.93 21.25
CA GLU A 628 12.85 -0.11 20.18
C GLU A 628 13.77 0.07 18.98
N SER A 629 15.09 0.23 19.18
CA SER A 629 16.04 0.39 18.09
C SER A 629 16.11 -0.88 17.22
N ALA A 630 16.19 -2.05 17.83
CA ALA A 630 16.14 -3.34 17.13
C ALA A 630 14.79 -3.54 16.42
N ARG A 631 13.67 -3.25 17.11
CA ARG A 631 12.31 -3.32 16.57
C ARG A 631 12.14 -2.45 15.33
N PHE A 632 12.48 -1.17 15.42
CA PHE A 632 12.36 -0.24 14.29
C PHE A 632 13.32 -0.58 13.15
N ALA A 633 14.54 -1.07 13.45
CA ALA A 633 15.49 -1.52 12.43
C ALA A 633 14.91 -2.68 11.61
N LEU A 634 14.25 -3.65 12.24
CA LEU A 634 13.58 -4.75 11.52
C LEU A 634 12.36 -4.27 10.73
N ILE A 635 11.51 -3.43 11.32
CA ILE A 635 10.30 -2.90 10.66
C ILE A 635 10.66 -2.09 9.41
N ARG A 636 11.66 -1.22 9.52
CA ARG A 636 12.07 -0.32 8.43
C ARG A 636 13.08 -0.97 7.49
N ALA A 637 13.69 -2.08 7.90
CA ALA A 637 14.86 -2.71 7.25
C ALA A 637 16.05 -1.75 7.07
N VAL A 638 16.10 -0.72 7.92
CA VAL A 638 16.99 0.43 7.78
C VAL A 638 17.43 0.89 9.16
N SER A 639 18.74 1.12 9.32
CA SER A 639 19.36 1.76 10.48
C SER A 639 20.37 2.81 10.05
N GLY A 640 20.62 3.80 10.92
CA GLY A 640 21.74 4.73 10.80
C GLY A 640 23.07 4.15 11.28
N VAL A 641 23.02 3.06 12.06
CA VAL A 641 24.21 2.40 12.62
C VAL A 641 24.65 1.26 11.68
N PRO A 642 25.90 1.25 11.15
CA PRO A 642 26.33 0.26 10.15
C PRO A 642 26.20 -1.21 10.58
N SER A 643 26.52 -1.53 11.84
CA SER A 643 26.38 -2.89 12.38
C SER A 643 24.91 -3.34 12.41
N MET A 644 24.02 -2.48 12.90
CA MET A 644 22.57 -2.77 12.89
C MET A 644 22.00 -2.83 11.48
N GLN A 645 22.48 -1.99 10.55
CA GLN A 645 22.05 -2.06 9.15
C GLN A 645 22.38 -3.43 8.56
N SER A 646 23.58 -3.96 8.83
CA SER A 646 24.03 -5.26 8.31
C SER A 646 23.20 -6.42 8.89
N LEU A 647 22.88 -6.37 10.19
CA LEU A 647 22.00 -7.32 10.84
C LEU A 647 20.56 -7.26 10.28
N ALA A 648 19.98 -6.06 10.18
CA ALA A 648 18.65 -5.87 9.60
C ALA A 648 18.58 -6.35 8.15
N SER A 649 19.64 -6.16 7.38
CA SER A 649 19.74 -6.69 6.00
C SER A 649 19.66 -8.20 5.99
N SER A 650 20.45 -8.85 6.83
CA SER A 650 20.55 -10.31 6.88
C SER A 650 19.23 -10.96 7.29
N PHE A 651 18.50 -10.35 8.22
CA PHE A 651 17.16 -10.80 8.59
C PHE A 651 16.21 -10.92 7.38
N HIS A 652 16.26 -9.95 6.46
CA HIS A 652 15.38 -9.86 5.31
C HIS A 652 15.91 -10.58 4.06
N THR A 653 17.24 -10.73 3.89
CA THR A 653 17.82 -11.42 2.72
C THR A 653 17.34 -12.87 2.59
N TRP A 654 17.09 -13.57 3.70
CA TRP A 654 16.57 -14.94 3.65
C TRP A 654 15.14 -15.06 3.15
N ASP A 655 14.40 -13.97 2.96
CA ASP A 655 13.09 -14.05 2.32
C ASP A 655 13.18 -14.40 0.83
N LEU A 656 14.38 -14.31 0.22
CA LEU A 656 14.63 -14.75 -1.15
C LEU A 656 14.49 -16.27 -1.30
N ASP A 657 14.96 -17.04 -0.31
CA ASP A 657 14.98 -18.51 -0.35
C ASP A 657 13.97 -19.16 0.60
N HIS A 658 13.72 -18.52 1.74
CA HIS A 658 12.90 -19.03 2.84
C HIS A 658 11.89 -17.95 3.28
N PRO A 659 10.99 -17.49 2.38
CA PRO A 659 10.08 -16.39 2.68
C PRO A 659 9.19 -16.72 3.88
N HIS A 660 8.99 -15.75 4.76
CA HIS A 660 8.03 -15.83 5.86
C HIS A 660 7.23 -14.53 5.96
N TYR A 661 6.21 -14.51 6.82
CA TYR A 661 5.38 -13.30 7.04
C TYR A 661 5.66 -12.76 8.45
N PRO A 662 6.67 -11.90 8.63
CA PRO A 662 6.97 -11.31 9.94
C PRO A 662 6.01 -10.16 10.27
N TRP A 663 5.47 -10.19 11.48
CA TRP A 663 4.92 -9.04 12.19
C TRP A 663 5.83 -8.74 13.38
N ILE A 664 6.30 -7.50 13.53
CA ILE A 664 7.22 -7.14 14.61
C ILE A 664 6.49 -6.26 15.62
N GLU A 665 6.47 -6.67 16.88
CA GLU A 665 5.72 -6.05 17.96
C GLU A 665 6.56 -5.89 19.23
N ARG A 666 6.14 -4.97 20.11
CA ARG A 666 6.80 -4.71 21.40
C ARG A 666 6.34 -5.72 22.47
N VAL A 667 7.27 -6.21 23.30
CA VAL A 667 6.97 -6.92 24.56
C VAL A 667 7.66 -6.25 25.73
N PRO A 668 6.98 -5.79 26.81
CA PRO A 668 7.64 -5.19 27.98
C PRO A 668 8.81 -6.05 28.46
N SER A 669 9.96 -5.45 28.80
CA SER A 669 11.17 -6.23 29.14
C SER A 669 10.93 -7.17 30.33
N THR A 670 10.17 -6.72 31.33
CA THR A 670 9.75 -7.54 32.49
C THR A 670 8.76 -8.64 32.14
N SER A 671 8.11 -8.56 30.98
CA SER A 671 7.18 -9.56 30.44
C SER A 671 7.82 -10.45 29.37
N ASN A 672 9.09 -10.24 29.01
CA ASN A 672 9.74 -10.97 27.93
C ASN A 672 10.27 -12.32 28.44
N PRO A 673 9.70 -13.47 28.03
CA PRO A 673 10.19 -14.77 28.47
C PRO A 673 11.59 -15.10 27.93
N ALA A 674 12.06 -14.39 26.90
CA ALA A 674 13.39 -14.58 26.33
C ALA A 674 14.54 -14.01 27.19
N ASP A 675 14.24 -13.19 28.20
CA ASP A 675 15.25 -12.70 29.18
C ASP A 675 15.86 -13.84 30.01
N LEU A 676 15.09 -14.87 30.32
CA LEU A 676 15.60 -16.03 31.03
C LEU A 676 16.69 -16.77 30.23
N PRO A 677 16.46 -17.26 29.00
CA PRO A 677 17.50 -17.92 28.24
C PRO A 677 18.65 -16.98 27.82
N SER A 678 18.42 -15.68 27.61
CA SER A 678 19.51 -14.73 27.31
C SER A 678 20.48 -14.61 28.50
N ARG A 679 20.00 -14.77 29.74
CA ARG A 679 20.81 -14.77 30.97
C ARG A 679 21.24 -16.16 31.45
N GLY A 680 21.15 -17.18 30.60
CA GLY A 680 21.54 -18.57 30.93
C GLY A 680 20.59 -19.30 31.87
N ARG A 681 19.39 -18.76 32.13
CA ARG A 681 18.34 -19.36 32.98
C ARG A 681 17.35 -20.22 32.18
N ILE A 682 17.88 -21.07 31.31
CA ILE A 682 17.10 -21.90 30.37
C ILE A 682 16.12 -22.82 31.11
N ASN A 683 16.57 -23.48 32.18
CA ASN A 683 15.75 -24.39 32.98
C ASN A 683 14.55 -23.69 33.64
N ASP A 684 14.70 -22.40 33.95
CA ASP A 684 13.59 -21.61 34.49
C ASP A 684 12.57 -21.33 33.39
N CYS A 685 13.02 -20.93 32.20
CA CYS A 685 12.17 -20.71 31.02
C CYS A 685 11.46 -21.99 30.53
N ILE A 686 12.10 -23.16 30.69
CA ILE A 686 11.47 -24.47 30.42
C ILE A 686 10.30 -24.71 31.39
N ARG A 687 10.48 -24.41 32.68
CA ARG A 687 9.45 -24.62 33.72
C ARG A 687 8.29 -23.63 33.62
N LEU A 688 8.56 -22.32 33.68
CA LEU A 688 8.26 -21.51 32.50
C LEU A 688 6.96 -21.75 31.73
N LEU A 689 7.23 -22.26 30.53
CA LEU A 689 6.33 -22.33 29.41
C LEU A 689 5.96 -23.78 29.05
N ASP A 690 6.31 -24.73 29.92
CA ASP A 690 6.27 -26.17 29.64
C ASP A 690 6.99 -26.48 28.31
N GLY A 691 8.22 -25.98 28.22
CA GLY A 691 9.02 -25.94 27.00
C GLY A 691 10.07 -27.05 26.89
N ARG A 692 10.93 -26.94 25.89
CA ARG A 692 12.13 -27.76 25.73
C ARG A 692 13.30 -26.92 25.25
N HIS A 693 14.52 -27.28 25.66
CA HIS A 693 15.72 -26.73 25.04
C HIS A 693 15.85 -27.26 23.61
N ALA A 694 15.93 -26.36 22.64
CA ALA A 694 15.94 -26.66 21.21
C ALA A 694 17.31 -26.43 20.55
N GLY A 695 18.34 -26.22 21.37
CA GLY A 695 19.73 -26.01 20.98
C GLY A 695 20.15 -24.55 21.04
N SER A 696 21.41 -24.30 20.73
CA SER A 696 22.00 -22.96 20.85
C SER A 696 21.88 -22.12 19.57
N LEU A 697 21.75 -20.81 19.75
CA LEU A 697 21.81 -19.78 18.74
C LEU A 697 23.27 -19.47 18.40
N CYS A 698 23.56 -19.46 17.11
CA CYS A 698 24.84 -19.04 16.57
C CYS A 698 24.58 -17.96 15.52
N MET A 699 25.54 -17.02 15.39
CA MET A 699 25.51 -16.09 14.28
C MET A 699 25.57 -16.86 12.95
N PRO A 700 24.87 -16.40 11.91
CA PRO A 700 25.07 -16.94 10.57
C PRO A 700 26.55 -16.87 10.16
N PRO A 701 27.10 -17.89 9.49
CA PRO A 701 28.53 -17.93 9.14
C PRO A 701 29.02 -16.70 8.38
N GLU A 702 28.16 -16.08 7.55
CA GLU A 702 28.52 -14.88 6.79
C GLU A 702 28.72 -13.63 7.67
N LEU A 703 28.22 -13.66 8.91
CA LEU A 703 28.25 -12.55 9.86
C LEU A 703 29.20 -12.77 11.05
N GLU A 704 29.75 -13.98 11.24
CA GLU A 704 30.63 -14.32 12.37
C GLU A 704 31.93 -13.50 12.38
N ASN A 705 32.44 -13.14 11.20
CA ASN A 705 33.67 -12.38 11.02
C ASN A 705 33.43 -11.00 10.38
N PHE A 706 32.18 -10.53 10.38
CA PHE A 706 31.82 -9.27 9.73
C PHE A 706 32.35 -8.08 10.52
N ASP A 707 33.26 -7.30 9.91
CA ASP A 707 33.67 -5.99 10.39
C ASP A 707 32.89 -4.92 9.59
N PRO A 708 31.94 -4.18 10.20
CA PRO A 708 31.17 -3.15 9.51
C PRO A 708 32.03 -2.01 8.94
N MET A 709 33.30 -1.90 9.35
CA MET A 709 34.26 -0.86 8.96
C MET A 709 35.56 -1.41 8.39
N GLY A 710 35.72 -2.73 8.31
CA GLY A 710 36.87 -3.31 7.62
C GLY A 710 36.78 -2.88 6.17
N ASP A 711 37.86 -2.32 5.62
CA ASP A 711 38.01 -2.08 4.17
C ASP A 711 37.31 -3.23 3.45
N PHE A 712 36.34 -2.88 2.59
CA PHE A 712 35.70 -3.80 1.66
C PHE A 712 36.79 -4.41 0.78
N LYS A 713 37.53 -5.40 1.31
CA LYS A 713 38.34 -6.29 0.50
C LYS A 713 37.31 -7.07 -0.30
N PRO A 714 37.36 -6.99 -1.65
CA PRO A 714 36.55 -7.90 -2.43
C PRO A 714 36.83 -9.30 -1.91
N LEU A 715 35.76 -10.06 -1.65
CA LEU A 715 35.86 -11.52 -1.54
C LEU A 715 36.77 -11.94 -2.69
N ARG A 716 37.99 -12.37 -2.35
CA ARG A 716 38.94 -12.87 -3.34
C ARG A 716 38.22 -13.98 -4.10
N ASP A 717 38.41 -13.97 -5.40
CA ASP A 717 38.11 -15.07 -6.32
C ASP A 717 38.48 -16.41 -5.67
N ASP A 718 37.48 -17.09 -5.10
CA ASP A 718 37.49 -18.52 -4.84
C ASP A 718 36.11 -19.05 -5.28
N GLY A 719 35.89 -19.01 -6.60
CA GLY A 719 34.88 -19.80 -7.30
C GLY A 719 33.40 -19.46 -7.03
N PRO A 720 32.48 -19.92 -7.91
CA PRO A 720 31.07 -19.59 -7.80
C PRO A 720 30.43 -20.46 -6.72
N THR A 721 30.44 -20.01 -5.46
CA THR A 721 29.56 -20.59 -4.44
C THR A 721 28.16 -19.98 -4.58
N SER A 722 27.54 -20.27 -5.72
CA SER A 722 26.14 -20.00 -5.97
C SER A 722 25.30 -21.00 -5.17
N ILE A 723 24.38 -20.50 -4.34
CA ILE A 723 23.33 -21.28 -3.66
C ILE A 723 22.45 -22.07 -4.66
N LEU A 724 22.56 -21.81 -5.98
CA LEU A 724 21.91 -22.60 -7.03
C LEU A 724 22.60 -23.96 -7.33
N ALA A 725 23.83 -24.22 -6.85
CA ALA A 725 24.55 -25.46 -7.18
C ALA A 725 24.12 -26.70 -6.36
N ILE A 726 23.37 -26.53 -5.27
CA ILE A 726 22.93 -27.66 -4.42
C ILE A 726 21.59 -28.27 -4.90
N ALA A 727 20.86 -27.60 -5.81
CA ALA A 727 19.58 -28.09 -6.34
C ALA A 727 19.68 -28.93 -7.62
N ALA A 728 20.89 -29.14 -8.17
CA ALA A 728 21.11 -29.91 -9.40
C ALA A 728 21.89 -31.23 -9.21
N ALA A 729 22.14 -31.65 -7.97
CA ALA A 729 22.75 -32.93 -7.65
C ALA A 729 21.86 -33.69 -6.66
N LYS A 730 20.75 -34.22 -7.17
CA LYS A 730 20.00 -35.35 -6.62
C LYS A 730 18.97 -35.79 -7.67
N ASP A 731 19.39 -36.77 -8.46
CA ASP A 731 18.51 -37.92 -8.73
C ASP A 731 18.08 -38.56 -7.40
#